data_AF-A0A9W4G875-F1
#
_entry.id   AF-A0A9W4G875-F1
#
_cell.length_a   1.000
_cell.length_b   1.000
_cell.length_c   1.000
_cell.angle_alpha   90.00
_cell.angle_beta   90.00
_cell.angle_gamma   90.00
#
_symmetry.space_group_name_H-M   'P 1'
#
loop_
_entity.id
_entity.type
_entity.pdbx_description
1 polymer ?
#
loop_
_entity_poly.entity_id
_entity_poly.type
_entity_poly.pdbx_seq_one_letter_code
_entity_poly.pdbx_strand_id
1 'polypeptide(L)'
;MDLDPNTPGQQKTITLDNQGTFKVDDQGNITFTPVPGFAGVATLSYTVEDNQGATSNPAKVGVTIPNQPPVAENLNLSGIVNTSDSVKIPNLVATDLTGSIVGYSLTSLPNSEQGTLFLGQTPITDLSQVQGLTPEQAQTLAFAPNPNFVGSFVLNYLATDNFGATSNPATLTISVVAAPIPTPEPTPEPTPIPTPEPTPIPTPEPTPIPTPIPTPIPTPELIPTPEPTPPRSSGQNSECNICLPAPELPNVIFPEPPILGLESPNPTFSILNGTQGNDVVIGVIANQSIFTFGGDDLITAFTGNENVYAGEGNDTVDALSGNDWIEGGGGDDLLRGSYGNDTLQGQEGNDTLLAGIDDPDVPQDLEGRDWLSGGTGDDFLSGNENNDTLTAGEGNDIGYGGQNDDLIFGDHGNDTLYGDEGNDTVIGSPTDDVVNADEEQDVLYGYTEDDLLQGGVGNDTVYAGPGNDFVFGGQGDDLLRGELGTDTIYGDQGNDTIFADNLSIGIDTDALSNTGDGADVVWGGAGNDWISGNRNNDTLMGGEGDDTGYGGEQDDMLYGDVGNDLLYGDQGTDILCGGDGDDTLYGGLGQNNTVHDSSAKDQLSGGAGNDLLSANEGENKLCGGDGNDTLYSGQQNDTLSGGSGDDWLFGDLGDDLISGGSGSDRFVMSAETGFDQIINFQVGEDILVLANGLTFNQLTLTQDGTSTLIRVGDKSLARLAGVSVDLITPNSFELLS
;
A
#
# COMPACT_ATOMS: atom_id res chain seq x y z
N MET A 1 -24.09 -38.56 -6.73
CA MET A 1 -24.22 -38.54 -5.27
C MET A 1 -25.23 -37.46 -4.88
N ASP A 2 -26.11 -37.74 -3.94
CA ASP A 2 -27.07 -36.80 -3.38
C ASP A 2 -26.70 -36.48 -1.92
N LEU A 3 -26.38 -35.20 -1.66
CA LEU A 3 -25.91 -34.68 -0.39
C LEU A 3 -27.05 -34.38 0.61
N ASP A 4 -28.32 -34.38 0.19
CA ASP A 4 -29.45 -34.28 1.12
C ASP A 4 -30.57 -35.29 0.79
N PRO A 5 -30.45 -36.54 1.27
CA PRO A 5 -31.43 -37.59 1.00
C PRO A 5 -32.86 -37.31 1.49
N ASN A 6 -33.09 -36.24 2.25
CA ASN A 6 -34.42 -35.85 2.72
C ASN A 6 -35.11 -34.82 1.81
N THR A 7 -34.37 -34.24 0.87
CA THR A 7 -34.88 -33.24 -0.07
C THR A 7 -35.10 -33.89 -1.44
N PRO A 8 -36.24 -33.65 -2.12
CA PRO A 8 -36.46 -34.20 -3.45
C PRO A 8 -35.44 -33.67 -4.48
N GLY A 9 -34.81 -34.58 -5.24
CA GLY A 9 -33.83 -34.25 -6.28
C GLY A 9 -32.42 -34.69 -5.88
N GLN A 10 -31.42 -34.42 -6.72
CA GLN A 10 -30.02 -34.66 -6.38
C GLN A 10 -29.39 -33.34 -5.90
N GLN A 11 -29.08 -33.22 -4.61
CA GLN A 11 -28.39 -32.06 -4.09
C GLN A 11 -26.88 -32.24 -4.23
N LYS A 12 -26.24 -31.32 -4.97
CA LYS A 12 -24.78 -31.27 -5.13
C LYS A 12 -24.08 -30.34 -4.15
N THR A 13 -24.83 -29.51 -3.43
CA THR A 13 -24.31 -28.57 -2.43
C THR A 13 -25.24 -28.55 -1.22
N ILE A 14 -24.67 -28.51 -0.01
CA ILE A 14 -25.41 -28.29 1.23
C ILE A 14 -24.57 -27.46 2.19
N THR A 15 -25.20 -26.45 2.80
CA THR A 15 -24.57 -25.61 3.83
C THR A 15 -25.08 -26.06 5.20
N LEU A 16 -24.16 -26.32 6.12
CA LEU A 16 -24.43 -26.57 7.53
C LEU A 16 -24.25 -25.27 8.31
N ASP A 17 -25.30 -24.84 9.00
CA ASP A 17 -25.31 -23.60 9.77
C ASP A 17 -24.13 -23.55 10.76
N ASN A 18 -23.35 -22.47 10.70
CA ASN A 18 -22.19 -22.20 11.54
C ASN A 18 -21.07 -23.26 11.48
N GLN A 19 -21.03 -24.08 10.41
CA GLN A 19 -19.95 -25.06 10.21
C GLN A 19 -19.27 -24.90 8.85
N GLY A 20 -20.03 -24.83 7.76
CA GLY A 20 -19.46 -24.75 6.42
C GLY A 20 -20.33 -25.39 5.34
N THR A 21 -19.81 -25.44 4.12
CA THR A 21 -20.52 -25.92 2.93
C THR A 21 -19.86 -27.16 2.35
N PHE A 22 -20.63 -28.23 2.18
CA PHE A 22 -20.24 -29.41 1.40
C PHE A 22 -20.65 -29.24 -0.07
N LYS A 23 -19.74 -29.55 -0.99
CA LYS A 23 -19.97 -29.65 -2.44
C LYS A 23 -19.52 -31.01 -2.94
N VAL A 24 -20.19 -31.56 -3.95
CA VAL A 24 -19.77 -32.78 -4.65
C VAL A 24 -19.74 -32.57 -6.17
N ASP A 25 -18.65 -33.00 -6.80
CA ASP A 25 -18.47 -32.94 -8.26
C ASP A 25 -19.15 -34.13 -8.98
N ASP A 26 -18.99 -34.20 -10.31
CA ASP A 26 -19.56 -35.28 -11.13
C ASP A 26 -18.84 -36.62 -10.97
N GLN A 27 -17.61 -36.61 -10.45
CA GLN A 27 -16.78 -37.77 -10.17
C GLN A 27 -17.06 -38.36 -8.76
N GLY A 28 -17.76 -37.61 -7.91
CA GLY A 28 -18.13 -38.01 -6.55
C GLY A 28 -17.13 -37.54 -5.47
N ASN A 29 -16.21 -36.63 -5.80
CA ASN A 29 -15.31 -36.02 -4.81
C ASN A 29 -16.07 -34.97 -4.00
N ILE A 30 -15.92 -35.03 -2.67
CA ILE A 30 -16.60 -34.13 -1.75
C ILE A 30 -15.59 -33.08 -1.27
N THR A 31 -15.90 -31.81 -1.46
CA THR A 31 -15.17 -30.67 -0.88
C THR A 31 -15.98 -30.10 0.28
N PHE A 32 -15.32 -29.74 1.38
CA PHE A 32 -15.95 -29.02 2.50
C PHE A 32 -15.20 -27.69 2.72
N THR A 33 -15.91 -26.59 2.58
CA THR A 33 -15.41 -25.24 2.88
C THR A 33 -15.96 -24.82 4.24
N PRO A 34 -15.14 -24.80 5.31
CA PRO A 34 -15.60 -24.36 6.64
C PRO A 34 -15.98 -22.88 6.62
N VAL A 35 -16.89 -22.46 7.52
CA VAL A 35 -17.02 -21.02 7.82
C VAL A 35 -15.81 -20.56 8.64
N PRO A 36 -15.35 -19.31 8.51
CA PRO A 36 -14.29 -18.77 9.36
C PRO A 36 -14.59 -19.00 10.86
N GLY A 37 -13.59 -19.45 11.63
CA GLY A 37 -13.74 -19.75 13.05
C GLY A 37 -14.39 -21.11 13.39
N PHE A 38 -14.65 -21.99 12.43
CA PHE A 38 -15.13 -23.35 12.72
C PHE A 38 -14.00 -24.35 12.93
N ALA A 39 -13.78 -24.78 14.18
CA ALA A 39 -13.07 -26.01 14.51
C ALA A 39 -14.05 -27.08 15.03
N GLY A 40 -13.88 -28.33 14.57
CA GLY A 40 -14.73 -29.45 14.98
C GLY A 40 -15.04 -30.44 13.87
N VAL A 41 -16.01 -31.33 14.12
CA VAL A 41 -16.42 -32.37 13.17
C VAL A 41 -17.72 -31.98 12.48
N ALA A 42 -17.64 -31.62 11.19
CA ALA A 42 -18.80 -31.42 10.33
C ALA A 42 -19.23 -32.77 9.75
N THR A 43 -20.51 -33.15 9.94
CA THR A 43 -21.03 -34.46 9.48
C THR A 43 -22.26 -34.28 8.62
N LEU A 44 -22.26 -34.96 7.48
CA LEU A 44 -23.38 -34.98 6.52
C LEU A 44 -23.82 -36.42 6.23
N SER A 45 -25.10 -36.62 5.90
CA SER A 45 -25.62 -37.89 5.36
C SER A 45 -25.89 -37.79 3.86
N TYR A 46 -25.48 -38.78 3.07
CA TYR A 46 -25.62 -38.78 1.61
C TYR A 46 -26.13 -40.13 1.08
N THR A 47 -26.66 -40.14 -0.15
CA THR A 47 -26.96 -41.37 -0.91
C THR A 47 -26.29 -41.35 -2.28
N VAL A 48 -26.17 -42.52 -2.91
CA VAL A 48 -25.69 -42.67 -4.29
C VAL A 48 -26.70 -43.47 -5.10
N GLU A 49 -26.80 -43.17 -6.39
CA GLU A 49 -27.70 -43.84 -7.33
C GLU A 49 -26.87 -44.66 -8.32
N ASP A 50 -27.29 -45.89 -8.62
CA ASP A 50 -26.65 -46.70 -9.65
C ASP A 50 -27.11 -46.32 -11.07
N ASN A 51 -26.51 -46.92 -12.08
CA ASN A 51 -26.83 -46.66 -13.49
C ASN A 51 -28.22 -47.18 -13.94
N GLN A 52 -28.98 -47.82 -13.04
CA GLN A 52 -30.37 -48.26 -13.25
C GLN A 52 -31.36 -47.44 -12.43
N GLY A 53 -30.90 -46.45 -11.70
CA GLY A 53 -31.70 -45.53 -10.91
C GLY A 53 -32.05 -46.04 -9.50
N ALA A 54 -31.33 -47.04 -8.98
CA ALA A 54 -31.52 -47.53 -7.62
C ALA A 54 -30.67 -46.74 -6.62
N THR A 55 -31.32 -46.14 -5.63
CA THR A 55 -30.68 -45.37 -4.55
C THR A 55 -30.15 -46.26 -3.43
N SER A 56 -28.96 -45.96 -2.91
CA SER A 56 -28.36 -46.63 -1.75
C SER A 56 -29.13 -46.33 -0.45
N ASN A 57 -28.85 -47.09 0.62
CA ASN A 57 -29.15 -46.59 1.96
C ASN A 57 -28.31 -45.32 2.25
N PRO A 58 -28.78 -44.42 3.12
CA PRO A 58 -27.97 -43.26 3.54
C PRO A 58 -26.67 -43.70 4.21
N ALA A 59 -25.56 -43.07 3.82
CA ALA A 59 -24.24 -43.16 4.44
C ALA A 59 -23.86 -41.81 5.05
N LYS A 60 -22.78 -41.74 5.83
CA LYS A 60 -22.30 -40.49 6.44
C LYS A 60 -20.87 -40.18 6.03
N VAL A 61 -20.60 -38.91 5.78
CA VAL A 61 -19.25 -38.35 5.64
C VAL A 61 -19.01 -37.36 6.78
N GLY A 62 -17.82 -37.39 7.34
CA GLY A 62 -17.41 -36.45 8.38
C GLY A 62 -16.07 -35.83 8.03
N VAL A 63 -15.97 -34.51 8.13
CA VAL A 63 -14.72 -33.75 7.97
C VAL A 63 -14.38 -33.15 9.34
N THR A 64 -13.11 -33.31 9.74
CA THR A 64 -12.63 -32.74 11.01
C THR A 64 -11.71 -31.57 10.70
N ILE A 65 -12.07 -30.38 11.17
CA ILE A 65 -11.22 -29.20 11.13
C ILE A 65 -10.50 -29.11 12.48
N PRO A 66 -9.15 -29.22 12.50
CA PRO A 66 -8.40 -29.09 13.74
C PRO A 66 -8.47 -27.65 14.27
N ASN A 67 -8.39 -27.50 15.59
CA ASN A 67 -8.23 -26.19 16.21
C ASN A 67 -6.78 -25.72 16.06
N GLN A 68 -6.58 -24.53 15.52
CA GLN A 68 -5.33 -23.79 15.51
C GLN A 68 -5.23 -22.95 16.79
N PRO A 69 -4.07 -22.94 17.48
CA PRO A 69 -3.87 -22.05 18.62
C PRO A 69 -4.00 -20.57 18.22
N PRO A 70 -4.46 -19.69 19.13
CA PRO A 70 -4.50 -18.26 18.87
C PRO A 70 -3.10 -17.65 18.68
N VAL A 71 -2.99 -16.48 18.05
CA VAL A 71 -1.75 -15.71 17.91
C VAL A 71 -1.90 -14.41 18.69
N ALA A 72 -1.00 -14.14 19.64
CA ALA A 72 -1.00 -12.91 20.45
C ALA A 72 0.03 -11.90 19.95
N GLU A 73 -0.32 -10.61 19.99
CA GLU A 73 0.46 -9.53 19.38
C GLU A 73 1.35 -8.78 20.39
N ASN A 74 2.52 -8.32 19.96
CA ASN A 74 3.36 -7.46 20.80
C ASN A 74 2.77 -6.05 20.88
N LEU A 75 2.76 -5.46 22.08
CA LEU A 75 2.17 -4.15 22.35
C LEU A 75 3.21 -3.20 22.95
N ASN A 76 3.09 -1.91 22.62
CA ASN A 76 3.94 -0.87 23.18
C ASN A 76 3.10 0.26 23.79
N LEU A 77 3.38 0.57 25.06
CA LEU A 77 2.83 1.72 25.78
C LEU A 77 3.97 2.69 26.09
N SER A 78 4.15 3.66 25.21
CA SER A 78 5.19 4.67 25.30
C SER A 78 4.64 6.06 25.65
N GLY A 79 5.54 7.01 25.96
CA GLY A 79 5.16 8.39 26.27
C GLY A 79 4.55 8.62 27.66
N ILE A 80 4.60 7.64 28.57
CA ILE A 80 4.08 7.82 29.94
C ILE A 80 4.96 8.81 30.70
N VAL A 81 4.44 9.99 30.98
CA VAL A 81 5.08 10.96 31.88
C VAL A 81 4.85 10.52 33.33
N ASN A 82 5.92 10.39 34.13
CA ASN A 82 5.79 9.91 35.51
C ASN A 82 5.15 10.95 36.45
N THR A 83 3.81 10.96 36.51
CA THR A 83 3.03 11.71 37.50
C THR A 83 2.61 10.86 38.70
N SER A 84 3.01 9.57 38.73
CA SER A 84 2.52 8.53 39.66
C SER A 84 1.01 8.22 39.56
N ASP A 85 0.31 8.80 38.59
CA ASP A 85 -1.10 8.49 38.31
C ASP A 85 -1.24 7.19 37.52
N SER A 86 -2.41 6.56 37.62
CA SER A 86 -2.72 5.34 36.86
C SER A 86 -3.01 5.68 35.40
N VAL A 87 -2.32 5.00 34.49
CA VAL A 87 -2.50 5.08 33.04
C VAL A 87 -3.13 3.79 32.54
N LYS A 88 -4.15 3.88 31.68
CA LYS A 88 -4.79 2.69 31.10
C LYS A 88 -3.77 1.94 30.22
N ILE A 89 -3.74 0.62 30.33
CA ILE A 89 -2.95 -0.23 29.42
C ILE A 89 -3.73 -0.43 28.12
N PRO A 90 -3.07 -0.49 26.94
CA PRO A 90 -3.70 -0.89 25.70
C PRO A 90 -4.45 -2.22 25.85
N ASN A 91 -5.52 -2.42 25.09
CA ASN A 91 -6.22 -3.70 25.15
C ASN A 91 -5.24 -4.80 24.73
N LEU A 92 -5.20 -5.92 25.46
CA LEU A 92 -4.44 -7.09 25.01
C LEU A 92 -5.09 -7.63 23.73
N VAL A 93 -4.27 -7.96 22.72
CA VAL A 93 -4.74 -8.33 21.38
C VAL A 93 -4.25 -9.73 21.02
N ALA A 94 -5.16 -10.53 20.50
CA ALA A 94 -4.85 -11.82 19.91
C ALA A 94 -5.91 -12.17 18.86
N THR A 95 -5.49 -12.87 17.83
CA THR A 95 -6.34 -13.38 16.74
C THR A 95 -6.42 -14.90 16.81
N ASP A 96 -7.50 -15.48 16.30
CA ASP A 96 -7.68 -16.92 16.22
C ASP A 96 -8.53 -17.25 14.98
N LEU A 97 -7.95 -17.98 14.03
CA LEU A 97 -8.59 -18.32 12.76
C LEU A 97 -9.67 -19.41 12.90
N THR A 98 -9.60 -20.24 13.94
CA THR A 98 -10.45 -21.44 14.09
C THR A 98 -11.25 -21.50 15.39
N GLY A 99 -11.07 -20.49 16.25
CA GLY A 99 -11.76 -20.35 17.53
C GLY A 99 -12.03 -18.89 17.90
N SER A 100 -12.20 -18.63 19.20
CA SER A 100 -12.43 -17.28 19.72
C SER A 100 -11.69 -17.11 21.04
N ILE A 101 -11.07 -15.95 21.23
CA ILE A 101 -10.32 -15.64 22.44
C ILE A 101 -11.28 -15.55 23.64
N VAL A 102 -11.07 -16.40 24.64
CA VAL A 102 -11.85 -16.41 25.89
C VAL A 102 -11.06 -15.95 27.10
N GLY A 103 -9.73 -15.84 26.99
CA GLY A 103 -8.90 -15.48 28.12
C GLY A 103 -7.54 -14.89 27.75
N TYR A 104 -7.03 -14.03 28.63
CA TYR A 104 -5.65 -13.55 28.63
C TYR A 104 -4.98 -13.86 29.97
N SER A 105 -3.69 -14.18 29.93
CA SER A 105 -2.89 -14.45 31.11
C SER A 105 -1.55 -13.73 31.05
N LEU A 106 -1.26 -12.84 32.00
CA LEU A 106 0.08 -12.25 32.13
C LEU A 106 1.02 -13.23 32.85
N THR A 107 2.23 -13.41 32.35
CA THR A 107 3.22 -14.33 32.95
C THR A 107 4.25 -13.60 33.82
N SER A 108 4.20 -12.27 33.86
CA SER A 108 5.04 -11.42 34.71
C SER A 108 4.28 -10.20 35.24
N LEU A 109 4.68 -9.69 36.40
CA LEU A 109 4.20 -8.42 36.96
C LEU A 109 5.33 -7.39 37.02
N PRO A 110 5.02 -6.08 37.03
CA PRO A 110 6.00 -5.05 37.33
C PRO A 110 6.66 -5.32 38.70
N ASN A 111 7.96 -5.08 38.79
CA ASN A 111 8.67 -5.17 40.07
C ASN A 111 8.40 -3.94 40.96
N SER A 112 8.84 -4.01 42.21
CA SER A 112 8.58 -2.97 43.22
C SER A 112 9.21 -1.61 42.92
N GLU A 113 10.14 -1.52 41.96
CA GLU A 113 10.75 -0.25 41.52
C GLU A 113 10.01 0.34 40.33
N GLN A 114 9.41 -0.49 39.46
CA GLN A 114 8.71 -0.08 38.24
C GLN A 114 7.36 0.59 38.52
N GLY A 115 6.48 -0.07 39.28
CA GLY A 115 5.14 0.46 39.54
C GLY A 115 4.15 -0.62 39.98
N THR A 116 2.86 -0.30 39.93
CA THR A 116 1.77 -1.22 40.31
C THR A 116 0.79 -1.38 39.15
N LEU A 117 0.46 -2.64 38.85
CA LEU A 117 -0.60 -2.99 37.89
C LEU A 117 -1.95 -3.05 38.61
N PHE A 118 -3.02 -2.62 37.97
CA PHE A 118 -4.38 -2.60 38.50
C PHE A 118 -5.34 -3.33 37.54
N LEU A 119 -6.29 -4.06 38.11
CA LEU A 119 -7.47 -4.57 37.41
C LEU A 119 -8.67 -3.71 37.83
N GLY A 120 -9.09 -2.80 36.95
CA GLY A 120 -10.00 -1.71 37.31
C GLY A 120 -9.37 -0.80 38.37
N GLN A 121 -9.90 -0.82 39.59
CA GLN A 121 -9.36 -0.03 40.72
C GLN A 121 -8.61 -0.89 41.75
N THR A 122 -8.47 -2.20 41.50
CA THR A 122 -7.87 -3.13 42.47
C THR A 122 -6.41 -3.38 42.12
N PRO A 123 -5.44 -3.16 43.03
CA PRO A 123 -4.04 -3.46 42.76
C PRO A 123 -3.81 -4.97 42.62
N ILE A 124 -3.01 -5.34 41.63
CA ILE A 124 -2.55 -6.70 41.36
C ILE A 124 -1.24 -6.90 42.11
N THR A 125 -1.24 -7.85 43.03
CA THR A 125 -0.09 -8.18 43.89
C THR A 125 0.45 -9.58 43.65
N ASP A 126 -0.28 -10.39 42.87
CA ASP A 126 0.06 -11.78 42.59
C ASP A 126 -0.40 -12.17 41.16
N LEU A 127 0.40 -13.00 40.48
CA LEU A 127 0.13 -13.44 39.10
C LEU A 127 -1.20 -14.17 38.96
N SER A 128 -1.69 -14.85 40.01
CA SER A 128 -3.00 -15.53 39.99
C SER A 128 -4.18 -14.59 39.76
N GLN A 129 -4.03 -13.29 40.03
CA GLN A 129 -5.07 -12.28 39.78
C GLN A 129 -5.17 -11.89 38.30
N VAL A 130 -4.20 -12.30 37.48
CA VAL A 130 -4.10 -11.99 36.05
C VAL A 130 -3.88 -13.26 35.21
N GLN A 131 -4.30 -14.43 35.71
CA GLN A 131 -4.44 -15.65 34.91
C GLN A 131 -5.89 -15.81 34.46
N GLY A 132 -6.11 -16.02 33.16
CA GLY A 132 -7.45 -16.30 32.60
C GLY A 132 -8.43 -15.14 32.72
N LEU A 133 -7.96 -13.90 32.54
CA LEU A 133 -8.81 -12.71 32.45
C LEU A 133 -9.71 -12.81 31.22
N THR A 134 -11.02 -12.59 31.37
CA THR A 134 -11.89 -12.47 30.17
C THR A 134 -11.47 -11.23 29.35
N PRO A 135 -11.79 -11.17 28.05
CA PRO A 135 -11.50 -9.99 27.23
C PRO A 135 -11.99 -8.68 27.88
N GLU A 136 -13.17 -8.68 28.51
CA GLU A 136 -13.70 -7.50 29.20
C GLU A 136 -12.92 -7.14 30.46
N GLN A 137 -12.38 -8.13 31.19
CA GLN A 137 -11.55 -7.88 32.36
C GLN A 137 -10.18 -7.32 31.95
N ALA A 138 -9.56 -7.88 30.90
CA ALA A 138 -8.27 -7.42 30.38
C ALA A 138 -8.30 -5.94 29.93
N GLN A 139 -9.41 -5.46 29.38
CA GLN A 139 -9.62 -4.05 29.00
C GLN A 139 -9.58 -3.07 30.18
N THR A 140 -9.68 -3.56 31.41
CA THR A 140 -9.64 -2.74 32.63
C THR A 140 -8.24 -2.67 33.26
N LEU A 141 -7.23 -3.25 32.61
CA LEU A 141 -5.85 -3.17 33.08
C LEU A 141 -5.33 -1.74 33.02
N ALA A 142 -4.65 -1.32 34.09
CA ALA A 142 -4.02 -0.02 34.18
C ALA A 142 -2.71 -0.12 34.97
N PHE A 143 -1.76 0.78 34.68
CA PHE A 143 -0.44 0.82 35.31
C PHE A 143 -0.19 2.18 35.94
N ALA A 144 0.22 2.20 37.20
CA ALA A 144 0.73 3.40 37.85
C ALA A 144 2.24 3.28 38.08
N PRO A 145 3.07 4.15 37.49
CA PRO A 145 4.52 4.12 37.72
C PRO A 145 4.85 4.55 39.14
N ASN A 146 5.92 4.00 39.71
CA ASN A 146 6.42 4.50 40.98
C ASN A 146 7.03 5.91 40.81
N PRO A 147 7.00 6.78 41.84
CA PRO A 147 7.43 8.18 41.72
C PRO A 147 8.86 8.44 41.23
N ASN A 148 9.75 7.46 41.32
CA ASN A 148 11.15 7.57 40.92
C ASN A 148 11.49 6.72 39.68
N PHE A 149 10.52 6.04 39.08
CA PHE A 149 10.76 5.16 37.94
C PHE A 149 10.83 5.95 36.64
N VAL A 150 11.94 5.81 35.92
CA VAL A 150 12.13 6.29 34.55
C VAL A 150 12.89 5.20 33.82
N GLY A 151 12.38 4.77 32.67
CA GLY A 151 12.92 3.64 31.92
C GLY A 151 11.82 2.80 31.27
N SER A 152 12.24 1.73 30.61
CA SER A 152 11.35 0.79 29.93
C SER A 152 11.42 -0.59 30.57
N PHE A 153 10.32 -1.34 30.55
CA PHE A 153 10.27 -2.74 30.97
C PHE A 153 9.23 -3.51 30.18
N VAL A 154 9.38 -4.84 30.16
CA VAL A 154 8.52 -5.74 29.39
C VAL A 154 7.71 -6.62 30.33
N LEU A 155 6.42 -6.75 30.04
CA LEU A 155 5.54 -7.79 30.58
C LEU A 155 5.24 -8.81 29.48
N ASN A 156 5.12 -10.08 29.85
CA ASN A 156 4.72 -11.13 28.89
C ASN A 156 3.28 -11.55 29.14
N TYR A 157 2.55 -11.91 28.09
CA TYR A 157 1.19 -12.43 28.18
C TYR A 157 0.90 -13.50 27.12
N LEU A 158 -0.16 -14.27 27.37
CA LEU A 158 -0.68 -15.33 26.53
C LEU A 158 -2.18 -15.13 26.34
N ALA A 159 -2.70 -15.47 25.17
CA ALA A 159 -4.13 -15.62 24.92
C ALA A 159 -4.54 -17.09 25.02
N THR A 160 -5.82 -17.35 25.30
CA THR A 160 -6.41 -18.69 25.33
C THR A 160 -7.73 -18.66 24.58
N ASP A 161 -7.92 -19.62 23.69
CA ASP A 161 -9.15 -19.77 22.92
C ASP A 161 -10.24 -20.56 23.66
N ASN A 162 -11.43 -20.64 23.06
CA ASN A 162 -12.58 -21.39 23.56
C ASN A 162 -12.40 -22.93 23.54
N PHE A 163 -11.32 -23.43 22.93
CA PHE A 163 -10.93 -24.84 22.92
C PHE A 163 -9.83 -25.17 23.94
N GLY A 164 -9.27 -24.15 24.60
CA GLY A 164 -8.22 -24.26 25.61
C GLY A 164 -6.80 -24.26 25.06
N ALA A 165 -6.57 -23.95 23.78
CA ALA A 165 -5.23 -23.76 23.24
C ALA A 165 -4.69 -22.38 23.61
N THR A 166 -3.38 -22.30 23.80
CA THR A 166 -2.67 -21.09 24.23
C THR A 166 -1.83 -20.53 23.10
N SER A 167 -1.75 -19.20 23.00
CA SER A 167 -0.98 -18.53 21.96
C SER A 167 0.54 -18.65 22.11
N ASN A 168 1.27 -18.15 21.12
CA ASN A 168 2.65 -17.69 21.31
C ASN A 168 2.72 -16.68 22.47
N PRO A 169 3.84 -16.64 23.20
CA PRO A 169 4.11 -15.56 24.16
C PRO A 169 4.21 -14.23 23.43
N ALA A 170 3.47 -13.23 23.91
CA ALA A 170 3.52 -11.86 23.42
C ALA A 170 4.03 -10.90 24.51
N THR A 171 4.61 -9.79 24.09
CA THR A 171 5.22 -8.78 24.97
C THR A 171 4.36 -7.53 25.06
N LEU A 172 4.36 -6.89 26.22
CA LEU A 172 3.84 -5.54 26.46
C LEU A 172 5.00 -4.71 27.00
N THR A 173 5.54 -3.83 26.16
CA THR A 173 6.62 -2.91 26.52
C THR A 173 6.02 -1.63 27.09
N ILE A 174 6.45 -1.21 28.28
CA ILE A 174 5.97 0.00 28.96
C ILE A 174 7.15 0.94 29.19
N SER A 175 7.10 2.13 28.58
CA SER A 175 8.16 3.14 28.64
C SER A 175 7.70 4.39 29.38
N VAL A 176 8.40 4.70 30.49
CA VAL A 176 8.09 5.83 31.38
C VAL A 176 9.21 6.87 31.31
N VAL A 177 8.84 8.12 31.00
CA VAL A 177 9.73 9.28 30.95
C VAL A 177 9.56 10.19 32.18
N ALA A 178 10.60 10.95 32.50
CA ALA A 178 10.57 11.87 33.65
C ALA A 178 9.54 12.99 33.44
N ALA A 179 8.81 13.35 34.50
CA ALA A 179 7.98 14.55 34.47
C ALA A 179 8.84 15.80 34.24
N PRO A 180 8.40 16.74 33.37
CA PRO A 180 9.11 17.99 33.18
C PRO A 180 9.20 18.73 34.52
N ILE A 181 10.42 19.04 34.95
CA ILE A 181 10.65 19.85 36.15
C ILE A 181 10.07 21.24 35.85
N PRO A 182 9.12 21.77 36.65
CA PRO A 182 8.60 23.10 36.40
C PRO A 182 9.75 24.11 36.49
N THR A 183 10.00 24.81 35.39
CA THR A 183 10.93 25.94 35.35
C THR A 183 10.40 26.99 36.34
N PRO A 184 11.19 27.39 37.35
CA PRO A 184 10.70 28.32 38.37
C PRO A 184 10.35 29.67 37.73
N GLU A 185 9.12 30.11 37.96
CA GLU A 185 8.60 31.43 37.59
C GLU A 185 9.49 32.53 38.21
N PRO A 186 9.97 33.52 37.43
CA PRO A 186 10.89 34.53 37.95
C PRO A 186 10.18 35.43 38.98
N THR A 187 10.77 35.52 40.17
CA THR A 187 10.31 36.39 41.26
C THR A 187 10.47 37.86 40.86
N PRO A 188 9.48 38.76 41.11
CA PRO A 188 9.59 40.17 40.74
C PRO A 188 10.69 40.87 41.55
N GLU A 189 11.66 41.44 40.85
CA GLU A 189 12.81 42.15 41.41
C GLU A 189 12.40 43.57 41.91
N PRO A 190 12.90 44.04 43.07
CA PRO A 190 12.56 45.37 43.59
C PRO A 190 13.24 46.49 42.78
N THR A 191 12.47 47.54 42.51
CA THR A 191 12.87 48.74 41.75
C THR A 191 14.14 49.42 42.30
N PRO A 192 15.22 49.56 41.51
CA PRO A 192 16.41 50.30 41.93
C PRO A 192 16.32 51.81 41.64
N ILE A 193 16.90 52.59 42.55
CA ILE A 193 17.11 54.05 42.51
C ILE A 193 18.15 54.41 41.43
N PRO A 194 18.01 55.51 40.66
CA PRO A 194 18.89 55.80 39.53
C PRO A 194 20.20 56.49 39.96
N THR A 195 21.34 56.06 39.40
CA THR A 195 22.56 56.88 39.22
C THR A 195 23.52 56.21 38.22
N PRO A 196 24.45 56.96 37.60
CA PRO A 196 24.43 57.30 36.18
C PRO A 196 25.32 56.39 35.29
N GLU A 197 24.93 56.39 34.03
CA GLU A 197 25.54 55.75 32.86
C GLU A 197 27.03 56.09 32.65
N PRO A 198 27.87 55.09 32.34
CA PRO A 198 29.05 55.27 31.50
C PRO A 198 28.93 54.50 30.17
N THR A 199 29.43 55.18 29.14
CA THR A 199 29.52 54.93 27.70
C THR A 199 29.97 53.50 27.27
N PRO A 200 29.49 52.98 26.12
CA PRO A 200 29.66 51.56 25.74
C PRO A 200 31.08 51.20 25.29
N ILE A 201 31.48 49.95 25.55
CA ILE A 201 32.65 49.27 24.97
C ILE A 201 32.10 48.24 23.94
N PRO A 202 32.66 48.18 22.72
CA PRO A 202 32.12 47.35 21.64
C PRO A 202 32.34 45.85 21.84
N THR A 203 31.34 45.07 21.46
CA THR A 203 31.29 43.60 21.36
C THR A 203 32.17 43.10 20.22
N PRO A 204 32.94 42.00 20.37
CA PRO A 204 33.49 41.29 19.23
C PRO A 204 32.44 40.35 18.61
N GLU A 205 32.25 40.54 17.31
CA GLU A 205 31.39 39.77 16.41
C GLU A 205 31.95 38.34 16.21
N PRO A 206 31.14 37.27 16.32
CA PRO A 206 31.60 35.91 16.07
C PRO A 206 31.78 35.65 14.56
N THR A 207 32.90 35.02 14.23
CA THR A 207 33.35 34.70 12.86
C THR A 207 32.51 33.55 12.27
N PRO A 208 32.07 33.62 11.00
CA PRO A 208 31.30 32.55 10.37
C PRO A 208 32.19 31.35 9.98
N ILE A 209 31.68 30.14 10.25
CA ILE A 209 32.24 28.87 9.81
C ILE A 209 31.70 28.59 8.39
N PRO A 210 32.54 28.31 7.38
CA PRO A 210 32.08 28.05 6.02
C PRO A 210 31.61 26.59 5.81
N THR A 211 30.44 26.46 5.19
CA THR A 211 29.85 25.24 4.63
C THR A 211 30.67 24.74 3.42
N PRO A 212 30.94 23.43 3.28
CA PRO A 212 31.64 22.91 2.11
C PRO A 212 30.74 22.86 0.86
N ILE A 213 31.30 23.27 -0.27
CA ILE A 213 30.73 23.24 -1.62
C ILE A 213 31.12 21.91 -2.30
N PRO A 214 30.20 21.17 -2.94
CA PRO A 214 30.56 19.98 -3.72
C PRO A 214 31.27 20.37 -5.02
N THR A 215 32.35 19.64 -5.35
CA THR A 215 33.13 19.84 -6.59
C THR A 215 32.82 18.68 -7.56
N PRO A 216 32.61 18.94 -8.86
CA PRO A 216 32.08 17.96 -9.82
C PRO A 216 33.11 16.90 -10.24
N ILE A 217 32.61 15.68 -10.48
CA ILE A 217 33.33 14.53 -11.01
C ILE A 217 33.42 14.63 -12.54
N PRO A 218 34.60 14.47 -13.17
CA PRO A 218 34.71 14.36 -14.62
C PRO A 218 34.85 12.89 -15.08
N THR A 219 34.06 12.50 -16.08
CA THR A 219 34.28 11.35 -16.98
C THR A 219 35.48 11.62 -17.89
N PRO A 220 36.38 10.65 -18.24
CA PRO A 220 36.22 9.93 -19.52
C PRO A 220 36.91 8.53 -19.72
N GLU A 221 36.34 7.76 -20.66
CA GLU A 221 36.90 6.86 -21.71
C GLU A 221 37.77 5.59 -21.44
N LEU A 222 37.55 4.59 -22.32
CA LEU A 222 37.93 3.17 -22.29
C LEU A 222 39.29 2.77 -22.96
N ILE A 223 39.75 1.54 -22.59
CA ILE A 223 40.64 0.51 -23.24
C ILE A 223 42.19 0.75 -23.29
N PRO A 224 43.12 -0.27 -23.34
CA PRO A 224 43.14 -1.73 -23.00
C PRO A 224 44.30 -2.22 -22.06
N THR A 225 44.23 -3.51 -21.68
CA THR A 225 45.22 -4.48 -21.10
C THR A 225 46.62 -4.52 -21.81
N PRO A 226 47.74 -5.08 -21.25
CA PRO A 226 47.87 -6.36 -20.49
C PRO A 226 48.95 -6.48 -19.35
N GLU A 227 48.93 -7.62 -18.63
CA GLU A 227 49.94 -8.23 -17.72
C GLU A 227 51.41 -8.22 -18.22
N PRO A 228 52.50 -8.41 -17.41
CA PRO A 228 52.66 -9.40 -16.32
C PRO A 228 53.57 -9.02 -15.09
N THR A 229 53.73 -9.99 -14.17
CA THR A 229 54.41 -10.07 -12.85
C THR A 229 55.98 -9.98 -12.83
N PRO A 230 56.71 -10.31 -11.73
CA PRO A 230 57.25 -9.49 -10.60
C PRO A 230 58.83 -9.44 -10.60
N PRO A 231 59.59 -8.83 -9.62
CA PRO A 231 59.96 -9.52 -8.35
C PRO A 231 60.38 -8.66 -7.11
N ARG A 232 60.14 -9.24 -5.92
CA ARG A 232 60.95 -9.29 -4.67
C ARG A 232 61.88 -8.12 -4.22
N SER A 233 61.54 -7.63 -3.02
CA SER A 233 62.25 -7.84 -1.73
C SER A 233 63.04 -6.71 -1.06
N SER A 234 62.96 -6.79 0.29
CA SER A 234 63.79 -6.20 1.35
C SER A 234 63.43 -4.77 1.79
N GLY A 235 63.27 -4.45 3.07
CA GLY A 235 63.46 -5.21 4.31
C GLY A 235 62.84 -4.44 5.50
N GLN A 236 62.05 -5.14 6.31
CA GLN A 236 62.28 -5.50 7.72
C GLN A 236 62.36 -4.40 8.80
N ASN A 237 61.36 -4.50 9.71
CA ASN A 237 61.38 -4.57 11.19
C ASN A 237 61.89 -3.31 11.94
N SER A 238 61.30 -2.83 13.05
CA SER A 238 60.67 -3.45 14.24
C SER A 238 59.97 -2.32 15.05
N GLU A 239 58.99 -2.47 15.95
CA GLU A 239 58.77 -3.38 17.07
C GLU A 239 57.30 -3.29 17.56
N CYS A 240 56.65 -4.40 17.90
CA CYS A 240 56.09 -4.65 19.24
C CYS A 240 55.58 -6.11 19.31
N ASN A 241 56.10 -6.90 20.25
CA ASN A 241 55.87 -8.33 20.37
C ASN A 241 55.66 -8.69 21.84
N ILE A 242 54.45 -9.08 22.25
CA ILE A 242 54.21 -9.88 23.46
C ILE A 242 52.93 -10.73 23.26
N CYS A 243 53.09 -11.97 22.79
CA CYS A 243 52.11 -13.04 22.95
C CYS A 243 52.71 -14.12 23.86
N LEU A 244 51.93 -14.58 24.85
CA LEU A 244 52.15 -15.83 25.59
C LEU A 244 51.19 -16.90 25.04
N PRO A 245 51.56 -18.20 25.10
CA PRO A 245 50.88 -19.27 24.38
C PRO A 245 49.52 -19.65 24.97
N ALA A 246 48.65 -20.16 24.09
CA ALA A 246 47.37 -20.77 24.43
C ALA A 246 47.54 -21.97 25.38
N PRO A 247 46.61 -22.19 26.32
CA PRO A 247 46.62 -23.38 27.15
C PRO A 247 46.26 -24.63 26.34
N GLU A 248 47.02 -25.72 26.53
CA GLU A 248 46.58 -27.06 26.12
C GLU A 248 45.31 -27.42 26.92
N LEU A 249 44.22 -27.67 26.21
CA LEU A 249 43.02 -28.33 26.74
C LEU A 249 43.07 -29.83 26.40
N PRO A 250 42.54 -30.69 27.28
CA PRO A 250 42.69 -32.14 27.21
C PRO A 250 41.93 -32.72 26.00
N ASN A 251 42.32 -33.93 25.56
CA ASN A 251 41.57 -34.75 24.60
C ASN A 251 40.07 -34.68 24.88
N VAL A 252 39.36 -33.89 24.07
CA VAL A 252 37.92 -33.94 23.93
C VAL A 252 37.67 -34.96 22.84
N ILE A 253 37.00 -36.05 23.21
CA ILE A 253 36.28 -36.87 22.25
C ILE A 253 35.22 -35.93 21.70
N PHE A 254 35.32 -35.56 20.43
CA PHE A 254 34.24 -34.86 19.75
C PHE A 254 32.98 -35.72 19.92
N PRO A 255 31.89 -35.20 20.52
CA PRO A 255 30.60 -35.78 20.21
C PRO A 255 30.45 -35.74 18.68
N GLU A 256 29.81 -36.76 18.12
CA GLU A 256 29.37 -36.75 16.72
C GLU A 256 28.85 -35.34 16.36
N PRO A 257 29.18 -34.82 15.16
CA PRO A 257 28.66 -33.52 14.75
C PRO A 257 27.14 -33.52 14.99
N PRO A 258 26.57 -32.42 15.50
CA PRO A 258 25.13 -32.28 15.42
C PRO A 258 24.78 -32.48 13.94
N ILE A 259 23.94 -33.47 13.67
CA ILE A 259 23.25 -33.57 12.41
C ILE A 259 22.56 -32.21 12.25
N LEU A 260 23.01 -31.42 11.27
CA LEU A 260 22.33 -30.19 10.86
C LEU A 260 20.88 -30.56 10.61
N GLY A 261 20.00 -29.81 11.25
CA GLY A 261 18.62 -30.18 11.52
C GLY A 261 17.71 -30.01 10.30
N LEU A 262 17.95 -30.78 9.24
CA LEU A 262 17.01 -30.98 8.16
C LEU A 262 16.78 -32.50 8.04
N GLU A 263 15.71 -32.98 8.66
CA GLU A 263 15.22 -34.31 8.33
C GLU A 263 14.71 -34.25 6.89
N SER A 264 15.47 -34.81 5.93
CA SER A 264 14.90 -35.12 4.61
C SER A 264 13.60 -35.90 4.84
N PRO A 265 12.51 -35.58 4.12
CA PRO A 265 11.25 -36.28 4.28
C PRO A 265 11.34 -37.76 3.89
N ASN A 266 12.41 -38.20 3.19
CA ASN A 266 12.62 -39.57 2.75
C ASN A 266 14.12 -39.99 2.73
N PRO A 267 14.75 -40.31 3.87
CA PRO A 267 16.12 -40.83 3.88
C PRO A 267 16.20 -42.21 3.20
N THR A 268 17.17 -42.41 2.29
CA THR A 268 17.33 -43.65 1.52
C THR A 268 18.34 -44.60 2.18
N PHE A 269 18.29 -45.90 1.82
CA PHE A 269 19.27 -46.89 2.32
C PHE A 269 20.56 -46.94 1.49
N SER A 270 20.64 -46.21 0.37
CA SER A 270 21.79 -46.21 -0.55
C SER A 270 22.62 -44.94 -0.32
N ILE A 271 23.66 -45.04 0.50
CA ILE A 271 24.45 -43.87 0.94
C ILE A 271 25.79 -43.81 0.19
N LEU A 272 26.13 -42.64 -0.33
CA LEU A 272 27.43 -42.26 -0.90
C LEU A 272 28.06 -41.16 -0.04
N ASN A 273 29.32 -41.34 0.35
CA ASN A 273 30.05 -40.37 1.17
C ASN A 273 31.34 -39.94 0.46
N GLY A 274 31.59 -38.63 0.39
CA GLY A 274 32.84 -37.97 0.04
C GLY A 274 33.75 -37.79 1.25
N THR A 275 34.58 -36.75 1.21
CA THR A 275 35.68 -36.50 2.13
C THR A 275 35.59 -35.13 2.80
N GLN A 276 36.66 -34.35 2.84
CA GLN A 276 36.73 -33.00 3.41
C GLN A 276 37.54 -32.09 2.46
N GLY A 277 37.71 -32.54 1.23
CA GLY A 277 38.34 -31.78 0.16
C GLY A 277 37.72 -32.24 -1.15
N ASN A 278 37.97 -31.48 -2.22
CA ASN A 278 37.30 -31.59 -3.50
C ASN A 278 37.13 -33.03 -4.02
N ASP A 279 35.89 -33.45 -4.12
CA ASP A 279 35.44 -34.76 -4.56
C ASP A 279 34.70 -34.67 -5.91
N VAL A 280 34.70 -35.78 -6.63
CA VAL A 280 33.86 -35.97 -7.82
C VAL A 280 32.99 -37.18 -7.55
N VAL A 281 31.70 -36.95 -7.33
CA VAL A 281 30.74 -37.98 -6.95
C VAL A 281 29.75 -38.23 -8.09
N ILE A 282 29.62 -39.49 -8.45
CA ILE A 282 28.72 -39.94 -9.52
C ILE A 282 27.78 -40.98 -8.92
N GLY A 283 26.49 -40.64 -8.90
CA GLY A 283 25.41 -41.50 -8.45
C GLY A 283 25.08 -42.64 -9.43
N VAL A 284 24.01 -43.36 -9.12
CA VAL A 284 23.49 -44.50 -9.90
C VAL A 284 21.98 -44.39 -10.05
N ILE A 285 21.40 -45.18 -10.95
CA ILE A 285 19.94 -45.22 -11.18
C ILE A 285 19.23 -45.91 -9.99
N ALA A 286 19.03 -45.20 -8.88
CA ALA A 286 18.24 -45.56 -7.71
C ALA A 286 18.29 -44.42 -6.68
N ASN A 287 17.22 -44.24 -5.89
CA ASN A 287 17.20 -43.28 -4.78
C ASN A 287 18.43 -43.40 -3.85
N GLN A 288 19.18 -42.30 -3.69
CA GLN A 288 20.39 -42.25 -2.86
C GLN A 288 20.38 -41.13 -1.83
N SER A 289 21.33 -41.19 -0.89
CA SER A 289 21.71 -40.06 -0.07
C SER A 289 23.21 -39.83 -0.22
N ILE A 290 23.58 -38.63 -0.65
CA ILE A 290 24.94 -38.25 -1.03
C ILE A 290 25.42 -37.17 -0.07
N PHE A 291 26.57 -37.39 0.57
CA PHE A 291 27.18 -36.44 1.51
C PHE A 291 28.64 -36.19 1.10
N THR A 292 29.03 -34.99 0.67
CA THR A 292 30.43 -34.72 0.26
C THR A 292 31.22 -33.90 1.29
N PHE A 293 30.50 -33.24 2.20
CA PHE A 293 30.93 -32.56 3.41
C PHE A 293 31.76 -31.29 3.21
N GLY A 294 32.83 -31.29 2.40
CA GLY A 294 33.44 -30.01 2.06
C GLY A 294 34.68 -30.08 1.17
N GLY A 295 35.19 -28.90 0.80
CA GLY A 295 35.96 -28.67 -0.43
C GLY A 295 35.02 -28.46 -1.63
N ASP A 296 35.51 -27.85 -2.71
CA ASP A 296 34.67 -27.61 -3.90
C ASP A 296 34.40 -28.92 -4.65
N ASP A 297 33.18 -29.42 -4.57
CA ASP A 297 32.74 -30.73 -5.01
C ASP A 297 31.96 -30.69 -6.33
N LEU A 298 32.08 -31.75 -7.13
CA LEU A 298 31.29 -31.94 -8.35
C LEU A 298 30.44 -33.21 -8.23
N ILE A 299 29.13 -33.03 -8.15
CA ILE A 299 28.16 -34.10 -7.89
C ILE A 299 27.21 -34.27 -9.08
N THR A 300 27.02 -35.52 -9.52
CA THR A 300 26.01 -35.88 -10.51
C THR A 300 25.17 -37.04 -9.97
N ALA A 301 23.90 -36.81 -9.63
CA ALA A 301 23.09 -37.73 -8.82
C ALA A 301 22.45 -38.89 -9.63
N PHE A 302 22.18 -38.68 -10.93
CA PHE A 302 21.59 -39.63 -11.88
C PHE A 302 20.06 -39.74 -11.80
N THR A 303 19.47 -40.94 -11.72
CA THR A 303 18.00 -41.08 -11.83
C THR A 303 17.48 -41.75 -10.58
N GLY A 304 16.55 -41.11 -9.90
CA GLY A 304 15.96 -41.56 -8.65
C GLY A 304 15.58 -40.34 -7.82
N ASN A 305 15.03 -40.56 -6.62
CA ASN A 305 14.80 -39.44 -5.70
C ASN A 305 15.96 -39.41 -4.71
N GLU A 306 16.87 -38.48 -4.92
CA GLU A 306 18.13 -38.30 -4.21
C GLU A 306 18.02 -37.24 -3.11
N ASN A 307 18.77 -37.45 -2.02
CA ASN A 307 19.08 -36.39 -1.06
C ASN A 307 20.56 -36.07 -1.17
N VAL A 308 20.92 -34.88 -1.65
CA VAL A 308 22.29 -34.42 -1.83
C VAL A 308 22.61 -33.36 -0.78
N TYR A 309 23.71 -33.54 -0.07
CA TYR A 309 24.26 -32.61 0.92
C TYR A 309 25.71 -32.33 0.55
N ALA A 310 25.98 -31.20 -0.10
CA ALA A 310 27.29 -30.88 -0.66
C ALA A 310 28.27 -30.42 0.44
N GLY A 311 27.84 -29.50 1.31
CA GLY A 311 28.55 -29.14 2.53
C GLY A 311 29.29 -27.82 2.40
N GLU A 312 30.57 -27.75 2.78
CA GLU A 312 31.32 -26.48 2.77
C GLU A 312 32.25 -26.40 1.56
N GLY A 313 32.15 -25.39 0.71
CA GLY A 313 32.92 -25.26 -0.52
C GLY A 313 32.05 -24.62 -1.60
N ASN A 314 32.63 -24.32 -2.75
CA ASN A 314 31.82 -23.87 -3.90
C ASN A 314 31.45 -25.09 -4.74
N ASP A 315 30.30 -25.68 -4.45
CA ASP A 315 29.89 -26.97 -4.96
C ASP A 315 29.10 -26.85 -6.26
N THR A 316 29.11 -27.91 -7.07
CA THR A 316 28.28 -28.02 -8.26
C THR A 316 27.51 -29.33 -8.23
N VAL A 317 26.18 -29.21 -8.13
CA VAL A 317 25.26 -30.34 -8.11
C VAL A 317 24.41 -30.37 -9.37
N ASP A 318 24.30 -31.56 -9.97
CA ASP A 318 23.43 -31.86 -11.09
C ASP A 318 22.60 -33.09 -10.72
N ALA A 319 21.34 -32.89 -10.32
CA ALA A 319 20.45 -33.95 -9.82
C ALA A 319 19.96 -34.87 -10.95
N LEU A 320 19.75 -34.30 -12.13
CA LEU A 320 19.27 -34.94 -13.35
C LEU A 320 17.79 -35.33 -13.29
N SER A 321 17.40 -36.50 -12.78
CA SER A 321 15.98 -36.90 -12.87
C SER A 321 15.45 -37.52 -11.60
N GLY A 322 14.34 -36.97 -11.11
CA GLY A 322 13.57 -37.52 -10.03
C GLY A 322 12.92 -36.41 -9.22
N ASN A 323 12.71 -36.65 -7.93
CA ASN A 323 12.24 -35.60 -7.04
C ASN A 323 13.27 -35.50 -5.93
N ASP A 324 14.19 -34.56 -6.11
CA ASP A 324 15.46 -34.50 -5.41
C ASP A 324 15.44 -33.41 -4.34
N TRP A 325 16.17 -33.67 -3.26
CA TRP A 325 16.45 -32.70 -2.21
C TRP A 325 17.93 -32.35 -2.30
N ILE A 326 18.27 -31.10 -2.54
CA ILE A 326 19.64 -30.63 -2.69
C ILE A 326 19.91 -29.51 -1.69
N GLU A 327 20.99 -29.66 -0.94
CA GLU A 327 21.52 -28.69 0.00
C GLU A 327 22.96 -28.38 -0.40
N GLY A 328 23.21 -27.13 -0.81
CA GLY A 328 24.53 -26.60 -1.15
C GLY A 328 25.41 -26.53 0.09
N GLY A 329 25.03 -25.69 1.04
CA GLY A 329 25.69 -25.55 2.33
C GLY A 329 26.43 -24.22 2.42
N GLY A 330 27.73 -24.23 2.69
CA GLY A 330 28.49 -22.99 2.81
C GLY A 330 29.41 -22.77 1.63
N GLY A 331 29.34 -21.63 0.95
CA GLY A 331 30.12 -21.29 -0.23
C GLY A 331 29.22 -20.84 -1.38
N ASP A 332 29.80 -20.47 -2.51
CA ASP A 332 28.99 -20.06 -3.68
C ASP A 332 28.69 -21.30 -4.54
N ASP A 333 27.47 -21.83 -4.43
CA ASP A 333 27.06 -23.11 -5.00
C ASP A 333 26.29 -22.97 -6.32
N LEU A 334 26.39 -23.99 -7.18
CA LEU A 334 25.56 -24.16 -8.37
C LEU A 334 24.72 -25.43 -8.24
N LEU A 335 23.42 -25.25 -7.99
CA LEU A 335 22.47 -26.33 -7.78
C LEU A 335 21.52 -26.43 -8.98
N ARG A 336 21.44 -27.62 -9.59
CA ARG A 336 20.54 -27.90 -10.72
C ARG A 336 19.65 -29.10 -10.41
N GLY A 337 18.35 -28.88 -10.28
CA GLY A 337 17.33 -29.94 -10.10
C GLY A 337 17.16 -30.78 -11.38
N SER A 338 16.97 -30.08 -12.50
CA SER A 338 16.67 -30.64 -13.82
C SER A 338 15.26 -31.21 -13.90
N TYR A 339 15.06 -32.53 -13.92
CA TYR A 339 13.74 -33.12 -14.19
C TYR A 339 13.04 -33.60 -12.92
N GLY A 340 11.82 -33.11 -12.71
CA GLY A 340 10.86 -33.57 -11.69
C GLY A 340 10.75 -32.57 -10.54
N ASN A 341 10.05 -32.93 -9.45
CA ASN A 341 9.75 -31.97 -8.37
C ASN A 341 10.88 -31.92 -7.35
N ASP A 342 11.70 -30.90 -7.44
CA ASP A 342 12.93 -30.75 -6.69
C ASP A 342 12.80 -29.72 -5.56
N THR A 343 13.69 -29.82 -4.59
CA THR A 343 13.87 -28.84 -3.52
C THR A 343 15.34 -28.47 -3.46
N LEU A 344 15.65 -27.22 -3.77
CA LEU A 344 17.01 -26.68 -3.81
C LEU A 344 17.19 -25.66 -2.69
N GLN A 345 18.26 -25.79 -1.92
CA GLN A 345 18.63 -24.88 -0.83
C GLN A 345 20.10 -24.50 -0.97
N GLY A 346 20.38 -23.22 -1.20
CA GLY A 346 21.74 -22.67 -1.26
C GLY A 346 22.40 -22.65 0.12
N GLN A 347 21.77 -21.96 1.06
CA GLN A 347 22.21 -21.67 2.44
C GLN A 347 23.17 -20.49 2.56
N GLU A 348 24.45 -20.68 2.89
CA GLU A 348 25.38 -19.56 3.12
C GLU A 348 26.23 -19.31 1.88
N GLY A 349 26.09 -18.18 1.20
CA GLY A 349 26.93 -17.81 0.07
C GLY A 349 26.12 -17.22 -1.06
N ASN A 350 26.77 -16.85 -2.16
CA ASN A 350 26.05 -16.33 -3.32
C ASN A 350 25.78 -17.48 -4.29
N ASP A 351 24.59 -18.05 -4.18
CA ASP A 351 24.22 -19.31 -4.81
C ASP A 351 23.50 -19.10 -6.16
N THR A 352 23.55 -20.13 -6.99
CA THR A 352 22.79 -20.21 -8.25
C THR A 352 21.93 -21.47 -8.23
N LEU A 353 20.62 -21.29 -8.07
CA LEU A 353 19.63 -22.36 -8.01
C LEU A 353 18.80 -22.35 -9.29
N LEU A 354 18.83 -23.48 -10.01
CA LEU A 354 18.08 -23.67 -11.25
C LEU A 354 17.20 -24.91 -11.09
N ALA A 355 15.88 -24.72 -11.08
CA ALA A 355 14.94 -25.82 -10.92
C ALA A 355 15.03 -26.80 -12.10
N GLY A 356 15.05 -26.29 -13.34
CA GLY A 356 15.05 -27.07 -14.57
C GLY A 356 15.98 -26.55 -15.66
N ILE A 357 16.02 -27.23 -16.82
CA ILE A 357 16.67 -26.71 -18.03
C ILE A 357 15.75 -27.00 -19.22
N ASP A 358 15.31 -25.94 -19.89
CA ASP A 358 14.76 -26.03 -21.24
C ASP A 358 15.72 -26.77 -22.19
N ASP A 359 15.46 -28.06 -22.47
CA ASP A 359 16.07 -28.75 -23.60
C ASP A 359 15.24 -28.46 -24.87
N PRO A 360 15.66 -27.53 -25.74
CA PRO A 360 14.91 -27.17 -26.94
C PRO A 360 14.78 -28.33 -27.95
N ASP A 361 15.53 -29.42 -27.77
CA ASP A 361 15.47 -30.64 -28.60
C ASP A 361 14.48 -31.70 -28.06
N VAL A 362 13.83 -31.47 -26.90
CA VAL A 362 12.83 -32.38 -26.30
C VAL A 362 11.44 -31.71 -26.29
N PRO A 363 10.57 -32.02 -27.28
CA PRO A 363 9.23 -31.44 -27.32
C PRO A 363 8.32 -32.18 -26.32
N GLN A 364 8.00 -31.51 -25.22
CA GLN A 364 7.13 -31.93 -24.10
C GLN A 364 7.70 -33.09 -23.25
N ASP A 365 8.42 -32.75 -22.17
CA ASP A 365 8.83 -33.71 -21.13
C ASP A 365 9.06 -33.05 -19.74
N LEU A 366 7.96 -32.79 -19.02
CA LEU A 366 7.78 -32.99 -17.56
C LEU A 366 8.84 -32.43 -16.59
N GLU A 367 8.86 -31.12 -16.37
CA GLU A 367 9.51 -30.51 -15.19
C GLU A 367 8.49 -30.30 -14.06
N GLY A 368 8.97 -30.22 -12.83
CA GLY A 368 8.20 -30.40 -11.61
C GLY A 368 7.50 -29.13 -11.16
N ARG A 369 6.99 -29.16 -9.93
CA ARG A 369 6.71 -27.96 -9.15
C ARG A 369 7.74 -27.94 -8.06
N ASP A 370 8.59 -26.94 -8.11
CA ASP A 370 9.86 -26.91 -7.42
C ASP A 370 9.84 -25.90 -6.27
N TRP A 371 10.76 -26.12 -5.33
CA TRP A 371 10.98 -25.22 -4.21
C TRP A 371 12.42 -24.78 -4.21
N LEU A 372 12.67 -23.48 -4.35
CA LEU A 372 14.00 -22.88 -4.33
C LEU A 372 14.13 -21.96 -3.11
N SER A 373 15.24 -22.06 -2.39
CA SER A 373 15.59 -21.14 -1.30
C SER A 373 17.06 -20.75 -1.41
N GLY A 374 17.33 -19.46 -1.67
CA GLY A 374 18.70 -18.94 -1.79
C GLY A 374 19.42 -19.02 -0.44
N GLY A 375 18.90 -18.32 0.56
CA GLY A 375 19.40 -18.40 1.93
C GLY A 375 19.99 -17.07 2.37
N THR A 376 21.31 -16.98 2.52
CA THR A 376 22.01 -15.74 2.83
C THR A 376 23.10 -15.49 1.80
N GLY A 377 23.22 -14.26 1.31
CA GLY A 377 24.11 -13.92 0.21
C GLY A 377 23.30 -13.35 -0.95
N ASP A 378 23.96 -12.82 -1.97
CA ASP A 378 23.25 -12.35 -3.17
C ASP A 378 23.06 -13.53 -4.13
N ASP A 379 21.84 -14.05 -4.21
CA ASP A 379 21.48 -15.31 -4.86
C ASP A 379 20.81 -15.11 -6.24
N PHE A 380 20.91 -16.13 -7.09
CA PHE A 380 20.18 -16.24 -8.35
C PHE A 380 19.27 -17.46 -8.33
N LEU A 381 17.96 -17.24 -8.50
CA LEU A 381 16.93 -18.27 -8.52
C LEU A 381 16.17 -18.25 -9.86
N SER A 382 15.87 -19.43 -10.41
CA SER A 382 15.05 -19.58 -11.60
C SER A 382 14.17 -20.83 -11.52
N GLY A 383 12.85 -20.63 -11.54
CA GLY A 383 11.82 -21.68 -11.56
C GLY A 383 11.78 -22.42 -12.90
N ASN A 384 11.73 -21.67 -14.01
CA ASN A 384 11.55 -22.21 -15.37
C ASN A 384 10.09 -22.59 -15.60
N GLU A 385 9.74 -23.83 -15.96
CA GLU A 385 8.34 -24.19 -16.27
C GLU A 385 7.60 -24.71 -15.02
N ASN A 386 6.27 -24.50 -15.00
CA ASN A 386 5.30 -24.90 -13.97
C ASN A 386 5.27 -23.98 -12.74
N ASN A 387 4.24 -24.18 -11.92
CA ASN A 387 3.99 -23.43 -10.70
C ASN A 387 5.00 -23.76 -9.59
N ASP A 388 6.00 -22.92 -9.44
CA ASP A 388 7.11 -23.03 -8.51
C ASP A 388 6.94 -22.13 -7.28
N THR A 389 7.82 -22.32 -6.30
CA THR A 389 7.94 -21.44 -5.13
C THR A 389 9.39 -21.06 -4.91
N LEU A 390 9.67 -19.77 -5.01
CA LEU A 390 10.99 -19.18 -4.84
C LEU A 390 11.02 -18.35 -3.56
N THR A 391 12.07 -18.52 -2.77
CA THR A 391 12.37 -17.70 -1.59
C THR A 391 13.82 -17.23 -1.72
N ALA A 392 14.01 -15.95 -2.03
CA ALA A 392 15.32 -15.40 -2.33
C ALA A 392 16.21 -15.43 -1.07
N GLY A 393 15.79 -14.74 0.00
CA GLY A 393 16.37 -14.89 1.33
C GLY A 393 16.93 -13.58 1.87
N GLU A 394 18.18 -13.59 2.33
CA GLU A 394 18.86 -12.40 2.83
C GLU A 394 19.97 -12.00 1.86
N GLY A 395 19.81 -10.89 1.15
CA GLY A 395 20.72 -10.55 0.07
C GLY A 395 20.14 -9.49 -0.84
N ASN A 396 20.82 -9.17 -1.93
CA ASN A 396 20.17 -8.49 -3.05
C ASN A 396 20.06 -9.51 -4.16
N ASP A 397 18.91 -10.17 -4.23
CA ASP A 397 18.74 -11.38 -4.99
C ASP A 397 18.10 -11.10 -6.35
N ILE A 398 18.20 -12.10 -7.23
CA ILE A 398 17.51 -12.09 -8.51
C ILE A 398 16.68 -13.37 -8.63
N GLY A 399 15.37 -13.23 -8.75
CA GLY A 399 14.42 -14.33 -8.92
C GLY A 399 13.66 -14.24 -10.24
N TYR A 400 13.57 -15.36 -10.96
CA TYR A 400 12.71 -15.54 -12.13
C TYR A 400 11.74 -16.69 -11.88
N GLY A 401 10.43 -16.43 -11.94
CA GLY A 401 9.38 -17.46 -11.89
C GLY A 401 9.49 -18.36 -13.11
N GLY A 402 9.12 -17.83 -14.27
CA GLY A 402 9.31 -18.45 -15.58
C GLY A 402 7.99 -18.65 -16.32
N GLN A 403 7.48 -19.87 -16.44
CA GLN A 403 6.18 -20.16 -17.06
C GLN A 403 5.24 -20.76 -16.02
N ASN A 404 3.96 -20.41 -16.11
CA ASN A 404 2.87 -20.79 -15.21
C ASN A 404 2.88 -20.05 -13.87
N ASP A 405 1.83 -20.28 -13.08
CA ASP A 405 1.54 -19.44 -11.92
C ASP A 405 2.50 -19.72 -10.75
N ASP A 406 3.44 -18.80 -10.52
CA ASP A 406 4.52 -18.88 -9.55
C ASP A 406 4.25 -18.09 -8.26
N LEU A 407 4.98 -18.46 -7.20
CA LEU A 407 4.98 -17.74 -5.93
C LEU A 407 6.41 -17.37 -5.55
N ILE A 408 6.71 -16.07 -5.50
CA ILE A 408 8.07 -15.56 -5.31
C ILE A 408 8.09 -14.66 -4.07
N PHE A 409 9.07 -14.87 -3.19
CA PHE A 409 9.34 -14.04 -2.01
C PHE A 409 10.77 -13.50 -2.06
N GLY A 410 10.95 -12.18 -1.98
CA GLY A 410 12.26 -11.53 -1.83
C GLY A 410 12.84 -11.71 -0.42
N ASP A 411 11.99 -11.62 0.60
CA ASP A 411 12.33 -11.68 2.04
C ASP A 411 13.12 -10.45 2.55
N HIS A 412 14.44 -10.37 2.39
CA HIS A 412 15.26 -9.27 2.92
C HIS A 412 16.32 -8.79 1.94
N GLY A 413 16.37 -7.47 1.78
CA GLY A 413 17.36 -6.78 0.96
C GLY A 413 16.77 -6.41 -0.39
N ASN A 414 17.54 -5.72 -1.23
CA ASN A 414 16.98 -5.04 -2.39
C ASN A 414 16.94 -5.98 -3.58
N ASP A 415 15.81 -6.65 -3.77
CA ASP A 415 15.66 -7.75 -4.69
C ASP A 415 15.19 -7.29 -6.08
N THR A 416 15.50 -8.11 -7.08
CA THR A 416 14.95 -7.97 -8.43
C THR A 416 14.19 -9.23 -8.80
N LEU A 417 12.86 -9.14 -8.83
CA LEU A 417 11.97 -10.28 -8.97
C LEU A 417 11.14 -10.19 -10.26
N TYR A 418 11.09 -11.29 -11.00
CA TYR A 418 10.35 -11.43 -12.24
C TYR A 418 9.33 -12.56 -12.14
N GLY A 419 8.06 -12.29 -12.41
CA GLY A 419 7.00 -13.31 -12.57
C GLY A 419 7.20 -14.11 -13.86
N ASP A 420 7.29 -13.38 -14.98
CA ASP A 420 7.40 -13.85 -16.37
C ASP A 420 6.04 -14.28 -16.98
N GLU A 421 5.86 -15.48 -17.53
CA GLU A 421 4.58 -15.91 -18.13
C GLU A 421 3.73 -16.63 -17.07
N GLY A 422 2.61 -16.10 -16.60
CA GLY A 422 1.86 -16.79 -15.52
C GLY A 422 0.88 -15.90 -14.81
N ASN A 423 0.01 -16.45 -13.93
CA ASN A 423 -0.73 -15.59 -12.99
C ASN A 423 0.01 -15.61 -11.65
N ASP A 424 1.07 -14.83 -11.56
CA ASP A 424 2.07 -14.92 -10.53
C ASP A 424 1.67 -14.14 -9.29
N THR A 425 2.26 -14.54 -8.17
CA THR A 425 2.26 -13.75 -6.95
C THR A 425 3.69 -13.44 -6.58
N VAL A 426 4.08 -12.18 -6.77
CA VAL A 426 5.44 -11.71 -6.50
C VAL A 426 5.43 -10.77 -5.30
N ILE A 427 6.24 -11.12 -4.32
CA ILE A 427 6.24 -10.49 -3.02
C ILE A 427 7.67 -10.01 -2.74
N GLY A 428 7.83 -8.68 -2.67
CA GLY A 428 9.08 -8.05 -2.26
C GLY A 428 9.37 -8.23 -0.77
N SER A 429 10.01 -7.23 -0.20
CA SER A 429 10.67 -7.23 1.08
C SER A 429 10.50 -5.86 1.77
N PRO A 430 10.83 -5.72 3.05
CA PRO A 430 10.81 -4.40 3.71
C PRO A 430 11.95 -3.43 3.29
N THR A 431 12.43 -3.50 2.05
CA THR A 431 13.53 -2.71 1.48
C THR A 431 13.26 -2.39 0.00
N ASP A 432 13.93 -1.38 -0.57
CA ASP A 432 13.69 -0.96 -1.97
C ASP A 432 13.86 -2.10 -2.99
N ASP A 433 12.77 -2.55 -3.58
CA ASP A 433 12.72 -3.68 -4.52
C ASP A 433 12.37 -3.27 -5.95
N VAL A 434 12.70 -4.16 -6.89
CA VAL A 434 12.24 -4.09 -8.27
C VAL A 434 11.43 -5.34 -8.58
N VAL A 435 10.14 -5.18 -8.86
CA VAL A 435 9.23 -6.27 -9.18
C VAL A 435 8.58 -6.05 -10.54
N ASN A 436 8.65 -7.05 -11.42
CA ASN A 436 8.01 -7.02 -12.73
C ASN A 436 7.33 -8.35 -13.02
N ALA A 437 6.01 -8.38 -13.19
CA ALA A 437 5.30 -9.64 -13.41
C ALA A 437 5.19 -10.05 -14.89
N ASP A 438 5.21 -9.08 -15.82
CA ASP A 438 5.32 -9.27 -17.29
C ASP A 438 4.02 -9.65 -18.02
N GLU A 439 3.61 -10.92 -18.11
CA GLU A 439 2.39 -11.32 -18.85
C GLU A 439 1.34 -11.99 -17.94
N GLU A 440 0.07 -11.88 -18.32
CA GLU A 440 -1.11 -12.42 -17.62
C GLU A 440 -1.56 -11.64 -16.36
N GLN A 441 -2.30 -12.26 -15.42
CA GLN A 441 -2.97 -11.55 -14.31
C GLN A 441 -2.23 -11.79 -13.01
N ASP A 442 -1.52 -10.77 -12.56
CA ASP A 442 -0.57 -10.92 -11.47
C ASP A 442 -0.97 -10.20 -10.19
N VAL A 443 -0.34 -10.61 -9.09
CA VAL A 443 -0.47 -9.94 -7.79
C VAL A 443 0.91 -9.57 -7.26
N LEU A 444 1.14 -8.27 -7.08
CA LEU A 444 2.41 -7.73 -6.64
C LEU A 444 2.27 -7.06 -5.26
N TYR A 445 3.25 -7.29 -4.40
CA TYR A 445 3.39 -6.62 -3.10
C TYR A 445 4.80 -6.03 -2.97
N GLY A 446 4.91 -4.70 -2.83
CA GLY A 446 6.18 -4.01 -2.57
C GLY A 446 6.65 -4.17 -1.12
N TYR A 447 5.73 -4.00 -0.17
CA TYR A 447 5.94 -3.92 1.29
C TYR A 447 6.27 -2.52 1.78
N THR A 448 7.53 -2.22 2.09
CA THR A 448 7.89 -0.92 2.71
C THR A 448 9.18 -0.40 2.11
N GLU A 449 9.40 0.91 2.22
CA GLU A 449 10.47 1.66 1.56
C GLU A 449 10.11 1.93 0.09
N ASP A 450 11.05 2.43 -0.73
CA ASP A 450 10.71 3.00 -2.04
C ASP A 450 10.83 1.92 -3.15
N ASP A 451 9.70 1.39 -3.63
CA ASP A 451 9.67 0.26 -4.57
C ASP A 451 9.42 0.66 -6.04
N LEU A 452 9.87 -0.18 -6.97
CA LEU A 452 9.51 -0.12 -8.39
C LEU A 452 8.71 -1.36 -8.78
N LEU A 453 7.43 -1.19 -9.09
CA LEU A 453 6.49 -2.27 -9.35
C LEU A 453 5.88 -2.12 -10.75
N GLN A 454 5.88 -3.20 -11.53
CA GLN A 454 5.30 -3.26 -12.87
C GLN A 454 4.41 -4.50 -13.02
N GLY A 455 3.12 -4.32 -13.27
CA GLY A 455 2.17 -5.39 -13.56
C GLY A 455 2.51 -6.07 -14.89
N GLY A 456 2.37 -5.34 -16.00
CA GLY A 456 2.75 -5.82 -17.31
C GLY A 456 1.56 -5.94 -18.24
N VAL A 457 1.24 -7.14 -18.74
CA VAL A 457 0.15 -7.41 -19.67
C VAL A 457 -0.89 -8.32 -19.03
N GLY A 458 -1.89 -7.73 -18.42
CA GLY A 458 -3.15 -8.38 -18.10
C GLY A 458 -3.92 -7.52 -17.13
N ASN A 459 -4.68 -8.15 -16.24
CA ASN A 459 -5.47 -7.39 -15.26
C ASN A 459 -4.83 -7.62 -13.90
N ASP A 460 -3.90 -6.76 -13.56
CA ASP A 460 -2.99 -6.94 -12.45
C ASP A 460 -3.51 -6.29 -11.17
N THR A 461 -3.01 -6.76 -10.03
CA THR A 461 -3.26 -6.14 -8.75
C THR A 461 -1.94 -5.79 -8.07
N VAL A 462 -1.68 -4.50 -7.91
CA VAL A 462 -0.44 -4.02 -7.30
C VAL A 462 -0.74 -3.32 -5.97
N TYR A 463 -0.07 -3.77 -4.91
CA TYR A 463 -0.02 -3.13 -3.60
C TYR A 463 1.41 -2.65 -3.37
N ALA A 464 1.64 -1.33 -3.43
CA ALA A 464 2.98 -0.78 -3.25
C ALA A 464 3.39 -0.82 -1.77
N GLY A 465 2.59 -0.19 -0.91
CA GLY A 465 2.78 -0.24 0.53
C GLY A 465 3.33 1.08 1.05
N PRO A 466 3.86 1.15 2.29
CA PRO A 466 4.45 2.39 2.77
C PRO A 466 5.80 2.72 2.10
N GLY A 467 5.88 3.81 1.35
CA GLY A 467 7.04 4.09 0.49
C GLY A 467 6.98 5.43 -0.22
N ASN A 468 7.80 5.63 -1.24
CA ASN A 468 7.54 6.59 -2.31
C ASN A 468 7.69 5.81 -3.60
N ASP A 469 6.61 5.17 -4.01
CA ASP A 469 6.68 4.06 -4.92
C ASP A 469 6.48 4.50 -6.37
N PHE A 470 7.05 3.73 -7.28
CA PHE A 470 6.81 3.84 -8.71
C PHE A 470 6.03 2.63 -9.18
N VAL A 471 4.77 2.84 -9.54
CA VAL A 471 3.84 1.77 -9.94
C VAL A 471 3.42 1.95 -11.39
N PHE A 472 3.53 0.88 -12.17
CA PHE A 472 3.04 0.79 -13.54
C PHE A 472 2.06 -0.40 -13.65
N GLY A 473 0.82 -0.15 -14.03
CA GLY A 473 -0.18 -1.19 -14.30
C GLY A 473 0.17 -1.94 -15.58
N GLY A 474 0.09 -1.24 -16.71
CA GLY A 474 0.57 -1.74 -18.00
C GLY A 474 -0.58 -1.89 -19.00
N GLN A 475 -0.87 -3.10 -19.46
CA GLN A 475 -1.93 -3.39 -20.43
C GLN A 475 -3.00 -4.29 -19.82
N GLY A 476 -4.20 -3.76 -19.64
CA GLY A 476 -5.41 -4.45 -19.22
C GLY A 476 -6.05 -3.66 -18.07
N ASP A 477 -7.15 -4.17 -17.51
CA ASP A 477 -7.88 -3.40 -16.48
C ASP A 477 -7.26 -3.69 -15.10
N ASP A 478 -6.41 -2.79 -14.60
CA ASP A 478 -5.58 -3.00 -13.41
C ASP A 478 -6.19 -2.43 -12.12
N LEU A 479 -5.75 -2.97 -10.97
CA LEU A 479 -6.03 -2.44 -9.64
C LEU A 479 -4.73 -2.01 -8.96
N LEU A 480 -4.52 -0.70 -8.84
CA LEU A 480 -3.27 -0.13 -8.31
C LEU A 480 -3.52 0.59 -6.97
N ARG A 481 -2.63 0.37 -6.01
CA ARG A 481 -2.66 1.01 -4.68
C ARG A 481 -1.26 1.50 -4.29
N GLY A 482 -1.08 2.81 -4.15
CA GLY A 482 0.15 3.41 -3.62
C GLY A 482 0.29 3.16 -2.12
N GLU A 483 -0.77 3.45 -1.36
CA GLU A 483 -0.90 3.27 0.10
C GLU A 483 -0.42 4.42 0.99
N LEU A 484 0.81 4.45 1.50
CA LEU A 484 1.28 5.58 2.31
C LEU A 484 2.57 6.08 1.70
N GLY A 485 2.59 7.30 1.17
CA GLY A 485 3.79 7.72 0.47
C GLY A 485 3.63 8.96 -0.34
N THR A 486 4.69 9.36 -1.03
CA THR A 486 4.56 10.22 -2.22
C THR A 486 4.74 9.32 -3.43
N ASP A 487 3.64 8.78 -3.93
CA ASP A 487 3.66 7.74 -4.94
C ASP A 487 3.51 8.32 -6.34
N THR A 488 4.09 7.62 -7.30
CA THR A 488 3.95 7.89 -8.73
C THR A 488 3.32 6.68 -9.40
N ILE A 489 2.08 6.81 -9.86
CA ILE A 489 1.29 5.69 -10.37
C ILE A 489 0.87 5.94 -11.82
N TYR A 490 1.09 4.95 -12.68
CA TYR A 490 0.64 4.92 -14.08
C TYR A 490 -0.26 3.69 -14.30
N GLY A 491 -1.51 3.89 -14.69
CA GLY A 491 -2.40 2.79 -15.15
C GLY A 491 -2.00 2.26 -16.53
N ASP A 492 -1.59 3.17 -17.42
CA ASP A 492 -1.18 2.92 -18.81
C ASP A 492 -2.33 2.60 -19.78
N GLN A 493 -2.66 1.34 -20.09
CA GLN A 493 -3.70 0.98 -21.05
C GLN A 493 -4.73 0.07 -20.41
N GLY A 494 -5.98 0.46 -20.39
CA GLY A 494 -7.06 -0.32 -19.81
C GLY A 494 -8.04 0.57 -19.06
N ASN A 495 -9.04 -0.02 -18.43
CA ASN A 495 -9.93 0.72 -17.53
C ASN A 495 -9.46 0.46 -16.10
N ASP A 496 -8.56 1.29 -15.62
CA ASP A 496 -7.82 1.06 -14.40
C ASP A 496 -8.57 1.57 -13.18
N THR A 497 -8.34 0.94 -12.04
CA THR A 497 -8.84 1.38 -10.74
C THR A 497 -7.64 1.74 -9.85
N ILE A 498 -7.42 3.02 -9.64
CA ILE A 498 -6.23 3.54 -8.95
C ILE A 498 -6.63 4.22 -7.63
N PHE A 499 -5.97 3.79 -6.56
CA PHE A 499 -6.00 4.46 -5.25
C PHE A 499 -4.60 4.96 -4.96
N ALA A 500 -4.41 6.28 -4.92
CA ALA A 500 -3.11 6.87 -4.60
C ALA A 500 -2.74 6.53 -3.15
N ASP A 501 -3.54 7.03 -2.20
CA ASP A 501 -3.44 6.64 -0.80
C ASP A 501 -4.39 5.47 -0.40
N ASN A 502 -4.14 4.90 0.78
CA ASN A 502 -5.01 3.88 1.36
C ASN A 502 -6.45 4.40 1.54
N LEU A 503 -7.41 3.58 1.11
CA LEU A 503 -8.83 3.85 1.30
C LEU A 503 -9.10 4.03 2.79
N SER A 504 -9.33 5.29 3.19
CA SER A 504 -9.88 5.63 4.50
C SER A 504 -11.34 5.19 4.54
N ILE A 505 -11.59 3.87 4.52
CA ILE A 505 -12.82 3.27 4.99
C ILE A 505 -12.92 3.75 6.43
N GLY A 506 -13.83 4.68 6.73
CA GLY A 506 -13.95 5.49 7.96
C GLY A 506 -14.12 4.73 9.29
N ILE A 507 -13.23 3.77 9.54
CA ILE A 507 -12.96 3.06 10.78
C ILE A 507 -11.63 3.51 11.38
N ASP A 508 -10.88 4.39 10.72
CA ASP A 508 -9.72 4.98 11.36
C ASP A 508 -10.14 6.04 12.38
N THR A 509 -9.90 5.72 13.64
CA THR A 509 -10.01 6.66 14.76
C THR A 509 -8.63 7.08 15.24
N ASP A 510 -7.58 6.78 14.46
CA ASP A 510 -6.23 7.23 14.74
C ASP A 510 -6.04 8.67 14.28
N ALA A 511 -6.50 9.58 15.13
CA ALA A 511 -6.18 11.00 15.07
C ALA A 511 -4.70 11.30 15.44
N LEU A 512 -3.75 10.37 15.23
CA LEU A 512 -2.34 10.48 15.57
C LEU A 512 -1.42 9.71 14.60
N SER A 513 -1.34 10.12 13.33
CA SER A 513 -0.10 10.71 12.75
C SER A 513 -0.18 10.85 11.22
N ASN A 514 -0.33 12.08 10.75
CA ASN A 514 -0.07 12.52 9.37
C ASN A 514 1.46 12.45 9.06
N THR A 515 2.12 11.35 9.37
CA THR A 515 3.55 11.17 9.09
C THR A 515 3.72 9.90 8.27
N GLY A 516 3.77 10.05 6.95
CA GLY A 516 3.88 8.96 5.99
C GLY A 516 3.35 9.44 4.66
N ASP A 517 2.07 9.78 4.63
CA ASP A 517 1.34 10.21 3.45
C ASP A 517 1.92 11.53 2.90
N GLY A 518 2.17 11.54 1.60
CA GLY A 518 2.72 12.61 0.80
C GLY A 518 1.74 13.02 -0.30
N ALA A 519 2.21 13.81 -1.26
CA ALA A 519 1.37 14.27 -2.36
C ALA A 519 1.62 13.39 -3.59
N ASP A 520 0.59 12.75 -4.10
CA ASP A 520 0.75 11.75 -5.15
C ASP A 520 0.65 12.34 -6.55
N VAL A 521 1.24 11.61 -7.51
CA VAL A 521 1.05 11.89 -8.93
C VAL A 521 0.55 10.66 -9.64
N VAL A 522 -0.66 10.75 -10.18
CA VAL A 522 -1.36 9.63 -10.80
C VAL A 522 -1.73 9.95 -12.24
N TRP A 523 -1.45 9.01 -13.14
CA TRP A 523 -1.91 8.99 -14.52
C TRP A 523 -2.73 7.72 -14.75
N GLY A 524 -4.01 7.86 -15.13
CA GLY A 524 -4.86 6.76 -15.57
C GLY A 524 -4.30 6.14 -16.85
N GLY A 525 -4.25 6.93 -17.92
CA GLY A 525 -3.65 6.51 -19.18
C GLY A 525 -4.69 6.44 -20.28
N ALA A 526 -4.90 5.28 -20.90
CA ALA A 526 -5.84 5.10 -21.99
C ALA A 526 -6.91 4.07 -21.63
N GLY A 527 -8.17 4.48 -21.67
CA GLY A 527 -9.34 3.73 -21.27
C GLY A 527 -10.14 4.55 -20.28
N ASN A 528 -11.17 3.97 -19.67
CA ASN A 528 -12.07 4.70 -18.78
C ASN A 528 -11.69 4.42 -17.32
N ASP A 529 -10.88 5.28 -16.74
CA ASP A 529 -10.22 5.05 -15.47
C ASP A 529 -11.05 5.54 -14.28
N TRP A 530 -10.83 4.91 -13.13
CA TRP A 530 -11.35 5.34 -11.83
C TRP A 530 -10.17 5.67 -10.92
N ILE A 531 -10.02 6.94 -10.54
CA ILE A 531 -8.86 7.45 -9.80
C ILE A 531 -9.33 8.11 -8.49
N SER A 532 -8.65 7.81 -7.39
CA SER A 532 -8.90 8.42 -6.07
C SER A 532 -7.59 8.83 -5.40
N GLY A 533 -7.40 10.14 -5.17
CA GLY A 533 -6.27 10.69 -4.40
C GLY A 533 -6.40 10.40 -2.90
N ASN A 534 -7.61 10.57 -2.37
CA ASN A 534 -7.98 10.42 -0.96
C ASN A 534 -7.48 11.55 -0.04
N ARG A 535 -6.18 11.67 0.21
CA ARG A 535 -5.63 12.63 1.17
C ARG A 535 -4.45 13.33 0.53
N ASN A 536 -4.15 14.53 1.06
CA ASN A 536 -3.00 15.34 0.63
C ASN A 536 -3.29 16.07 -0.67
N ASN A 537 -2.27 16.74 -1.20
CA ASN A 537 -2.44 17.63 -2.34
C ASN A 537 -2.03 16.89 -3.60
N ASP A 538 -2.94 16.13 -4.18
CA ASP A 538 -2.61 15.19 -5.24
C ASP A 538 -2.70 15.83 -6.62
N THR A 539 -2.01 15.22 -7.58
CA THR A 539 -2.17 15.52 -9.00
C THR A 539 -2.67 14.29 -9.72
N LEU A 540 -3.91 14.34 -10.18
CA LEU A 540 -4.60 13.24 -10.86
C LEU A 540 -4.84 13.61 -12.33
N MET A 541 -4.46 12.72 -13.25
CA MET A 541 -4.69 12.88 -14.69
C MET A 541 -5.40 11.63 -15.21
N GLY A 542 -6.60 11.79 -15.79
CA GLY A 542 -7.39 10.72 -16.40
C GLY A 542 -6.69 10.18 -17.64
N GLY A 543 -6.66 10.95 -18.72
CA GLY A 543 -5.93 10.63 -19.93
C GLY A 543 -6.83 10.51 -21.15
N GLU A 544 -6.75 9.41 -21.90
CA GLU A 544 -7.66 9.13 -23.03
C GLU A 544 -8.81 8.22 -22.61
N GLY A 545 -10.03 8.73 -22.47
CA GLY A 545 -11.23 7.94 -22.21
C GLY A 545 -12.23 8.72 -21.36
N ASP A 546 -13.38 8.11 -21.06
CA ASP A 546 -14.35 8.76 -20.16
C ASP A 546 -13.99 8.42 -18.70
N ASP A 547 -13.24 9.28 -18.04
CA ASP A 547 -12.61 9.01 -16.74
C ASP A 547 -13.45 9.49 -15.55
N THR A 548 -13.19 8.93 -14.37
CA THR A 548 -13.75 9.39 -13.10
C THR A 548 -12.64 9.63 -12.07
N GLY A 549 -12.50 10.89 -11.62
CA GLY A 549 -11.49 11.29 -10.64
C GLY A 549 -12.09 11.86 -9.34
N TYR A 550 -11.53 11.46 -8.20
CA TYR A 550 -11.83 11.99 -6.87
C TYR A 550 -10.53 12.53 -6.24
N GLY A 551 -10.47 13.83 -5.95
CA GLY A 551 -9.34 14.47 -5.28
C GLY A 551 -9.24 13.96 -3.84
N GLY A 552 -10.22 14.30 -3.01
CA GLY A 552 -10.35 13.78 -1.66
C GLY A 552 -10.24 14.90 -0.63
N GLU A 553 -9.31 14.77 0.32
CA GLU A 553 -9.01 15.78 1.32
C GLU A 553 -7.76 16.59 0.96
N GLN A 554 -7.83 17.90 1.19
CA GLN A 554 -6.79 18.91 0.92
C GLN A 554 -6.86 19.44 -0.53
N ASP A 555 -5.84 20.18 -0.96
CA ASP A 555 -5.94 20.99 -2.19
C ASP A 555 -5.42 20.19 -3.39
N ASP A 556 -6.33 19.69 -4.22
CA ASP A 556 -6.01 18.77 -5.31
C ASP A 556 -5.99 19.41 -6.71
N MET A 557 -5.32 18.74 -7.65
CA MET A 557 -5.29 19.11 -9.05
C MET A 557 -5.75 17.93 -9.91
N LEU A 558 -6.90 18.07 -10.56
CA LEU A 558 -7.53 17.03 -11.38
C LEU A 558 -7.59 17.46 -12.85
N TYR A 559 -7.15 16.58 -13.74
CA TYR A 559 -7.26 16.69 -15.18
C TYR A 559 -8.03 15.47 -15.73
N GLY A 560 -9.09 15.70 -16.51
CA GLY A 560 -9.78 14.63 -17.25
C GLY A 560 -9.06 14.29 -18.55
N ASP A 561 -8.53 15.31 -19.22
CA ASP A 561 -7.87 15.24 -20.53
C ASP A 561 -8.84 14.96 -21.70
N VAL A 562 -8.84 13.79 -22.33
CA VAL A 562 -9.62 13.52 -23.55
C VAL A 562 -10.74 12.55 -23.24
N GLY A 563 -11.99 13.01 -23.29
CA GLY A 563 -13.18 12.19 -23.10
C GLY A 563 -14.25 12.97 -22.37
N ASN A 564 -15.33 12.31 -21.95
CA ASN A 564 -16.38 12.95 -21.17
C ASN A 564 -16.20 12.60 -19.69
N ASP A 565 -15.48 13.47 -18.98
CA ASP A 565 -14.94 13.12 -17.67
C ASP A 565 -15.86 13.53 -16.52
N LEU A 566 -15.72 12.81 -15.41
CA LEU A 566 -16.43 13.08 -14.16
C LEU A 566 -15.42 13.33 -13.03
N LEU A 567 -15.26 14.59 -12.65
CA LEU A 567 -14.27 15.01 -11.65
C LEU A 567 -14.92 15.57 -10.39
N TYR A 568 -14.41 15.15 -9.23
CA TYR A 568 -14.81 15.60 -7.90
C TYR A 568 -13.58 16.13 -7.15
N GLY A 569 -13.56 17.42 -6.78
CA GLY A 569 -12.53 17.99 -5.91
C GLY A 569 -12.70 17.57 -4.43
N ASP A 570 -13.94 17.34 -4.01
CA ASP A 570 -14.32 16.93 -2.66
C ASP A 570 -14.04 17.97 -1.55
N GLN A 571 -12.94 17.89 -0.80
CA GLN A 571 -12.65 18.76 0.35
C GLN A 571 -11.34 19.53 0.15
N GLY A 572 -11.39 20.76 -0.34
CA GLY A 572 -10.14 21.41 -0.72
C GLY A 572 -10.31 22.75 -1.39
N THR A 573 -9.20 23.39 -1.68
CA THR A 573 -9.12 24.44 -2.69
C THR A 573 -8.61 23.80 -3.97
N ASP A 574 -9.52 23.19 -4.72
CA ASP A 574 -9.17 22.28 -5.81
C ASP A 574 -9.09 23.00 -7.15
N ILE A 575 -8.27 22.45 -8.05
CA ILE A 575 -8.20 22.84 -9.46
C ILE A 575 -8.69 21.68 -10.29
N LEU A 576 -9.81 21.88 -11.00
CA LEU A 576 -10.38 20.85 -11.88
C LEU A 576 -10.34 21.34 -13.33
N CYS A 577 -9.80 20.52 -14.21
CA CYS A 577 -9.79 20.71 -15.66
C CYS A 577 -10.39 19.48 -16.35
N GLY A 578 -11.49 19.67 -17.08
CA GLY A 578 -12.15 18.59 -17.83
C GLY A 578 -11.32 18.21 -19.03
N GLY A 579 -11.28 19.10 -20.03
CA GLY A 579 -10.43 18.94 -21.22
C GLY A 579 -11.28 18.80 -22.47
N ASP A 580 -10.89 17.92 -23.38
CA ASP A 580 -11.62 17.66 -24.63
C ASP A 580 -12.79 16.68 -24.41
N GLY A 581 -14.02 17.19 -24.27
CA GLY A 581 -15.24 16.39 -24.30
C GLY A 581 -16.30 16.97 -23.37
N ASP A 582 -17.51 16.40 -23.35
CA ASP A 582 -18.64 16.97 -22.59
C ASP A 582 -18.52 16.60 -21.10
N ASP A 583 -17.84 17.43 -20.31
CA ASP A 583 -17.38 17.07 -18.97
C ASP A 583 -18.37 17.44 -17.86
N THR A 584 -18.23 16.79 -16.70
CA THR A 584 -18.95 17.12 -15.47
C THR A 584 -18.01 17.28 -14.28
N LEU A 585 -17.90 18.51 -13.77
CA LEU A 585 -16.93 18.89 -12.73
C LEU A 585 -17.66 19.39 -11.47
N TYR A 586 -17.30 18.83 -10.33
CA TYR A 586 -17.81 19.21 -9.01
C TYR A 586 -16.65 19.65 -8.11
N GLY A 587 -16.55 20.94 -7.80
CA GLY A 587 -15.51 21.48 -6.92
C GLY A 587 -15.61 20.96 -5.49
N GLY A 588 -16.81 20.90 -4.90
CA GLY A 588 -17.01 20.33 -3.55
C GLY A 588 -17.03 21.39 -2.46
N LEU A 589 -16.32 21.17 -1.34
CA LEU A 589 -16.20 22.13 -0.24
C LEU A 589 -14.84 22.83 -0.31
N GLY A 590 -14.82 24.15 -0.07
CA GLY A 590 -13.62 24.99 -0.11
C GLY A 590 -13.64 25.91 -1.33
N GLN A 591 -12.57 26.67 -1.59
CA GLN A 591 -12.56 27.67 -2.67
C GLN A 591 -11.99 27.05 -3.94
N ASN A 592 -12.84 26.71 -4.91
CA ASN A 592 -12.42 25.90 -6.03
C ASN A 592 -12.21 26.73 -7.30
N ASN A 593 -11.20 26.36 -8.08
CA ASN A 593 -10.91 26.93 -9.39
C ASN A 593 -11.19 25.88 -10.46
N THR A 594 -12.40 25.89 -10.99
CA THR A 594 -12.81 24.99 -12.07
C THR A 594 -12.58 25.67 -13.41
N VAL A 595 -11.63 25.16 -14.18
CA VAL A 595 -11.18 25.76 -15.44
C VAL A 595 -11.31 24.74 -16.56
N HIS A 596 -11.95 25.12 -17.65
CA HIS A 596 -12.03 24.29 -18.85
C HIS A 596 -11.47 25.04 -20.07
N ASP A 597 -10.95 24.36 -21.09
CA ASP A 597 -10.33 24.98 -22.27
C ASP A 597 -10.77 24.46 -23.65
N SER A 598 -11.86 23.68 -23.74
CA SER A 598 -12.33 23.10 -25.01
C SER A 598 -13.66 23.68 -25.52
N SER A 599 -14.20 23.08 -26.59
CA SER A 599 -15.41 23.54 -27.32
C SER A 599 -16.66 22.70 -27.06
N ALA A 600 -16.57 21.86 -26.04
CA ALA A 600 -17.58 20.89 -25.65
C ALA A 600 -18.66 21.48 -24.73
N LYS A 601 -19.62 20.67 -24.30
CA LYS A 601 -20.76 21.10 -23.48
C LYS A 601 -20.62 20.63 -22.06
N ASP A 602 -20.17 21.51 -21.18
CA ASP A 602 -19.77 21.11 -19.84
C ASP A 602 -20.79 21.48 -18.77
N GLN A 603 -20.72 20.72 -17.67
CA GLN A 603 -21.46 20.97 -16.45
C GLN A 603 -20.50 21.23 -15.29
N LEU A 604 -20.43 22.48 -14.84
CA LEU A 604 -19.53 22.90 -13.76
C LEU A 604 -20.35 23.28 -12.53
N SER A 605 -19.93 22.78 -11.36
CA SER A 605 -20.51 23.14 -10.06
C SER A 605 -19.40 23.47 -9.07
N GLY A 606 -19.36 24.71 -8.55
CA GLY A 606 -18.37 25.13 -7.55
C GLY A 606 -18.55 24.43 -6.21
N GLY A 607 -19.80 24.41 -5.72
CA GLY A 607 -20.15 23.73 -4.48
C GLY A 607 -20.28 24.73 -3.34
N ALA A 608 -19.52 24.58 -2.25
CA ALA A 608 -19.54 25.53 -1.14
C ALA A 608 -18.18 26.19 -1.01
N GLY A 609 -18.11 27.51 -1.18
CA GLY A 609 -16.85 28.20 -1.38
C GLY A 609 -17.05 29.58 -1.99
N ASN A 610 -15.97 30.30 -2.23
CA ASN A 610 -16.03 31.39 -3.20
C ASN A 610 -15.30 30.86 -4.44
N ASP A 611 -16.07 30.39 -5.40
CA ASP A 611 -15.55 29.57 -6.48
C ASP A 611 -15.34 30.39 -7.76
N LEU A 612 -14.36 29.99 -8.56
CA LEU A 612 -14.10 30.54 -9.89
C LEU A 612 -14.39 29.45 -10.93
N LEU A 613 -15.42 29.66 -11.74
CA LEU A 613 -15.82 28.74 -12.81
C LEU A 613 -15.60 29.39 -14.18
N SER A 614 -14.95 28.68 -15.09
CA SER A 614 -14.69 29.12 -16.47
C SER A 614 -14.91 27.99 -17.47
N ALA A 615 -15.91 28.12 -18.35
CA ALA A 615 -16.28 27.07 -19.33
C ALA A 615 -15.89 27.39 -20.80
N ASN A 616 -15.30 28.56 -21.07
CA ASN A 616 -14.73 28.95 -22.37
C ASN A 616 -15.62 28.84 -23.62
N GLU A 617 -15.75 27.71 -24.31
CA GLU A 617 -16.60 27.58 -25.51
C GLU A 617 -17.67 26.50 -25.28
N GLY A 618 -18.77 26.52 -26.06
CA GLY A 618 -19.80 25.47 -26.01
C GLY A 618 -21.08 25.90 -25.30
N GLU A 619 -22.12 25.05 -25.30
CA GLU A 619 -23.38 25.37 -24.62
C GLU A 619 -23.31 24.81 -23.19
N ASN A 620 -22.82 25.62 -22.26
CA ASN A 620 -22.39 25.20 -20.93
C ASN A 620 -23.44 25.43 -19.84
N LYS A 621 -23.31 24.70 -18.74
CA LYS A 621 -24.13 24.86 -17.54
C LYS A 621 -23.25 25.04 -16.30
N LEU A 622 -23.31 26.23 -15.71
CA LEU A 622 -22.51 26.61 -14.55
C LEU A 622 -23.41 26.84 -13.33
N CYS A 623 -22.99 26.32 -12.17
CA CYS A 623 -23.60 26.60 -10.87
C CYS A 623 -22.50 26.98 -9.87
N GLY A 624 -22.54 28.19 -9.31
CA GLY A 624 -21.61 28.60 -8.26
C GLY A 624 -21.82 27.76 -6.99
N GLY A 625 -23.00 27.91 -6.38
CA GLY A 625 -23.40 27.14 -5.22
C GLY A 625 -23.55 28.02 -3.99
N ASP A 626 -22.91 27.69 -2.88
CA ASP A 626 -22.94 28.46 -1.64
C ASP A 626 -21.64 29.29 -1.49
N GLY A 627 -21.75 30.61 -1.46
CA GLY A 627 -20.70 31.59 -1.22
C GLY A 627 -20.64 32.61 -2.36
N ASN A 628 -19.58 33.43 -2.44
CA ASN A 628 -19.53 34.52 -3.42
C ASN A 628 -18.74 34.08 -4.65
N ASP A 629 -19.45 33.64 -5.69
CA ASP A 629 -18.85 32.96 -6.82
C ASP A 629 -18.57 33.90 -7.99
N THR A 630 -17.67 33.50 -8.87
CA THR A 630 -17.39 34.19 -10.14
C THR A 630 -17.48 33.20 -11.30
N LEU A 631 -18.47 33.40 -12.17
CA LEU A 631 -18.76 32.49 -13.29
C LEU A 631 -18.52 33.20 -14.63
N TYR A 632 -17.67 32.62 -15.46
CA TYR A 632 -17.42 32.98 -16.87
C TYR A 632 -17.90 31.86 -17.77
N SER A 633 -19.02 32.06 -18.47
CA SER A 633 -19.57 31.00 -19.32
C SER A 633 -18.94 30.93 -20.71
N GLY A 634 -18.40 32.06 -21.20
CA GLY A 634 -17.60 32.09 -22.41
C GLY A 634 -18.39 32.33 -23.70
N GLN A 635 -18.32 31.42 -24.67
CA GLN A 635 -18.99 31.56 -25.97
C GLN A 635 -20.16 30.60 -26.10
N GLN A 636 -21.15 31.00 -26.90
CA GLN A 636 -22.41 30.28 -27.18
C GLN A 636 -23.44 30.45 -26.06
N ASN A 637 -24.58 29.77 -26.16
CA ASN A 637 -25.72 30.05 -25.31
C ASN A 637 -25.64 29.19 -24.05
N ASP A 638 -25.35 29.84 -22.93
CA ASP A 638 -25.06 29.15 -21.67
C ASP A 638 -26.21 29.25 -20.67
N THR A 639 -26.12 28.44 -19.62
CA THR A 639 -26.99 28.55 -18.43
C THR A 639 -26.15 28.73 -17.18
N LEU A 640 -26.33 29.87 -16.50
CA LEU A 640 -25.59 30.21 -15.28
C LEU A 640 -26.54 30.34 -14.09
N SER A 641 -26.13 29.82 -12.95
CA SER A 641 -26.74 30.05 -11.64
C SER A 641 -25.66 30.43 -10.64
N GLY A 642 -25.76 31.62 -10.03
CA GLY A 642 -24.86 32.02 -8.93
C GLY A 642 -25.08 31.14 -7.70
N GLY A 643 -26.28 31.21 -7.12
CA GLY A 643 -26.66 30.38 -5.98
C GLY A 643 -26.92 31.22 -4.73
N SER A 644 -26.27 30.91 -3.62
CA SER A 644 -26.37 31.64 -2.36
C SER A 644 -25.12 32.49 -2.15
N GLY A 645 -25.23 33.81 -2.17
CA GLY A 645 -24.09 34.71 -1.91
C GLY A 645 -24.11 35.90 -2.85
N ASP A 646 -23.05 36.72 -2.83
CA ASP A 646 -22.94 37.89 -3.68
C ASP A 646 -22.13 37.53 -4.95
N ASP A 647 -22.81 37.06 -6.00
CA ASP A 647 -22.15 36.43 -7.14
C ASP A 647 -21.77 37.42 -8.26
N TRP A 648 -20.75 37.06 -9.04
CA TRP A 648 -20.37 37.72 -10.29
C TRP A 648 -20.64 36.79 -11.48
N LEU A 649 -21.53 37.24 -12.37
CA LEU A 649 -22.03 36.43 -13.48
C LEU A 649 -21.70 37.11 -14.81
N PHE A 650 -20.82 36.45 -15.58
CA PHE A 650 -20.41 36.85 -16.92
C PHE A 650 -20.98 35.84 -17.92
N GLY A 651 -22.09 36.19 -18.58
CA GLY A 651 -22.64 35.40 -19.70
C GLY A 651 -21.79 35.51 -20.98
N ASP A 652 -20.90 36.50 -21.04
CA ASP A 652 -19.98 36.70 -22.15
C ASP A 652 -20.66 36.69 -23.54
N LEU A 653 -20.25 35.84 -24.48
CA LEU A 653 -20.69 35.84 -25.87
C LEU A 653 -21.79 34.82 -26.13
N GLY A 654 -23.04 35.18 -25.96
CA GLY A 654 -24.15 34.30 -26.33
C GLY A 654 -25.50 34.85 -25.94
N ASP A 655 -26.56 34.14 -26.28
CA ASP A 655 -27.89 34.44 -25.74
C ASP A 655 -28.12 33.55 -24.51
N ASP A 656 -27.65 34.01 -23.35
CA ASP A 656 -27.55 33.18 -22.14
C ASP A 656 -28.79 33.19 -21.25
N LEU A 657 -28.95 32.18 -20.40
CA LEU A 657 -29.92 32.15 -19.32
C LEU A 657 -29.21 32.28 -17.98
N ILE A 658 -29.42 33.40 -17.29
CA ILE A 658 -28.66 33.74 -16.08
C ILE A 658 -29.60 33.93 -14.88
N SER A 659 -29.30 33.25 -13.77
CA SER A 659 -29.94 33.45 -12.47
C SER A 659 -28.89 33.85 -11.43
N GLY A 660 -29.12 34.93 -10.70
CA GLY A 660 -28.31 35.32 -9.55
C GLY A 660 -28.49 34.33 -8.41
N GLY A 661 -29.68 34.37 -7.81
CA GLY A 661 -30.06 33.45 -6.75
C GLY A 661 -30.48 34.26 -5.54
N SER A 662 -29.83 34.06 -4.40
CA SER A 662 -30.02 34.89 -3.21
C SER A 662 -28.73 35.59 -2.84
N GLY A 663 -28.82 36.86 -2.46
CA GLY A 663 -27.67 37.72 -2.18
C GLY A 663 -27.62 38.88 -3.17
N SER A 664 -26.57 39.69 -3.11
CA SER A 664 -26.42 40.89 -3.94
C SER A 664 -25.58 40.60 -5.19
N ASP A 665 -26.26 40.10 -6.22
CA ASP A 665 -25.63 39.56 -7.42
C ASP A 665 -25.26 40.64 -8.45
N ARG A 666 -24.21 40.38 -9.22
CA ARG A 666 -23.69 41.24 -10.29
C ARG A 666 -23.74 40.55 -11.63
N PHE A 667 -24.60 41.07 -12.50
CA PHE A 667 -24.74 40.60 -13.87
C PHE A 667 -23.96 41.52 -14.81
N VAL A 668 -22.87 41.01 -15.39
CA VAL A 668 -21.96 41.80 -16.21
C VAL A 668 -22.42 41.82 -17.66
N MET A 669 -22.61 43.01 -18.22
CA MET A 669 -23.02 43.20 -19.61
C MET A 669 -22.06 44.15 -20.33
N SER A 670 -21.87 43.92 -21.62
CA SER A 670 -21.13 44.84 -22.48
C SER A 670 -21.83 45.04 -23.82
N ALA A 671 -21.33 45.96 -24.65
CA ALA A 671 -21.88 46.11 -26.01
C ALA A 671 -21.56 44.89 -26.90
N GLU A 672 -20.60 44.06 -26.51
CA GLU A 672 -20.16 42.88 -27.26
C GLU A 672 -20.83 41.59 -26.76
N THR A 673 -21.39 41.54 -25.54
CA THR A 673 -22.16 40.37 -25.06
C THR A 673 -23.40 40.12 -25.92
N GLY A 674 -23.98 38.92 -25.90
CA GLY A 674 -25.17 38.62 -26.68
C GLY A 674 -26.46 39.12 -26.01
N PHE A 675 -27.59 38.42 -26.22
CA PHE A 675 -28.89 38.81 -25.68
C PHE A 675 -29.35 37.91 -24.53
N ASP A 676 -29.00 38.34 -23.32
CA ASP A 676 -29.13 37.50 -22.12
C ASP A 676 -30.54 37.56 -21.54
N GLN A 677 -31.00 36.45 -20.99
CA GLN A 677 -32.23 36.33 -20.21
C GLN A 677 -31.89 36.20 -18.73
N ILE A 678 -32.07 37.30 -18.01
CA ILE A 678 -31.85 37.33 -16.56
C ILE A 678 -33.16 37.03 -15.86
N ILE A 679 -33.17 35.95 -15.07
CA ILE A 679 -34.30 35.53 -14.24
C ILE A 679 -34.03 35.85 -12.77
N ASN A 680 -35.11 36.01 -11.99
CA ASN A 680 -35.09 36.26 -10.54
C ASN A 680 -34.38 37.54 -10.06
N PHE A 681 -34.06 38.48 -10.95
CA PHE A 681 -33.44 39.76 -10.60
C PHE A 681 -34.21 40.53 -9.49
N GLN A 682 -33.58 40.75 -8.35
CA GLN A 682 -34.10 41.47 -7.19
C GLN A 682 -33.75 42.96 -7.23
N VAL A 683 -34.75 43.79 -7.52
CA VAL A 683 -34.53 45.24 -7.60
C VAL A 683 -34.12 45.83 -6.25
N GLY A 684 -32.95 46.48 -6.22
CA GLY A 684 -32.40 47.16 -5.05
C GLY A 684 -31.47 46.31 -4.21
N GLU A 685 -31.25 45.06 -4.62
CA GLU A 685 -30.26 44.13 -4.09
C GLU A 685 -29.25 43.83 -5.20
N ASP A 686 -29.73 43.31 -6.34
CA ASP A 686 -28.93 42.98 -7.51
C ASP A 686 -28.50 44.21 -8.33
N ILE A 687 -27.36 44.06 -9.00
CA ILE A 687 -26.69 45.09 -9.79
C ILE A 687 -26.42 44.62 -11.22
N LEU A 688 -26.73 45.49 -12.18
CA LEU A 688 -26.33 45.35 -13.58
C LEU A 688 -25.00 46.07 -13.80
N VAL A 689 -23.92 45.33 -14.03
CA VAL A 689 -22.58 45.89 -14.20
C VAL A 689 -22.34 46.18 -15.68
N LEU A 690 -21.99 47.43 -16.01
CA LEU A 690 -21.68 47.86 -17.37
C LEU A 690 -20.17 47.82 -17.62
N ALA A 691 -19.74 46.94 -18.52
CA ALA A 691 -18.35 46.69 -18.86
C ALA A 691 -17.95 47.25 -20.25
N ASN A 692 -16.65 47.23 -20.56
CA ASN A 692 -16.07 47.62 -21.86
C ASN A 692 -16.51 49.00 -22.38
N GLY A 693 -16.62 49.98 -21.48
CA GLY A 693 -16.96 51.36 -21.83
C GLY A 693 -18.44 51.63 -22.08
N LEU A 694 -19.32 50.66 -21.83
CA LEU A 694 -20.76 50.86 -21.81
C LEU A 694 -21.15 51.75 -20.61
N THR A 695 -22.04 52.72 -20.85
CA THR A 695 -22.51 53.65 -19.83
C THR A 695 -24.03 53.73 -19.81
N PHE A 696 -24.61 54.02 -18.64
CA PHE A 696 -26.07 54.10 -18.47
C PHE A 696 -26.76 55.03 -19.49
N ASN A 697 -26.11 56.13 -19.86
CA ASN A 697 -26.67 57.10 -20.81
C ASN A 697 -26.80 56.59 -22.24
N GLN A 698 -26.15 55.46 -22.57
CA GLN A 698 -26.26 54.80 -23.88
C GLN A 698 -27.42 53.79 -23.93
N LEU A 699 -28.00 53.45 -22.77
CA LEU A 699 -29.02 52.42 -22.67
C LEU A 699 -30.42 52.96 -23.00
N THR A 700 -31.20 52.14 -23.68
CA THR A 700 -32.64 52.31 -23.87
C THR A 700 -33.37 51.18 -23.16
N LEU A 701 -34.18 51.54 -22.17
CA LEU A 701 -34.97 50.61 -21.35
C LEU A 701 -36.43 50.64 -21.84
N THR A 702 -37.00 49.49 -22.18
CA THR A 702 -38.40 49.38 -22.65
C THR A 702 -39.12 48.23 -21.97
N GLN A 703 -40.39 48.44 -21.61
CA GLN A 703 -41.26 47.36 -21.12
C GLN A 703 -41.61 46.40 -22.28
N ASP A 704 -41.43 45.09 -22.06
CA ASP A 704 -41.89 44.01 -22.93
C ASP A 704 -42.71 43.00 -22.13
N GLY A 705 -44.04 43.08 -22.22
CA GLY A 705 -44.93 42.29 -21.38
C GLY A 705 -44.72 42.59 -19.89
N THR A 706 -44.36 41.57 -19.09
CA THR A 706 -44.01 41.71 -17.66
C THR A 706 -42.52 41.94 -17.43
N SER A 707 -41.71 41.97 -18.49
CA SER A 707 -40.25 42.02 -18.43
C SER A 707 -39.72 43.38 -18.88
N THR A 708 -38.48 43.69 -18.51
CA THR A 708 -37.75 44.87 -18.99
C THR A 708 -36.73 44.45 -20.04
N LEU A 709 -36.71 45.13 -21.18
CA LEU A 709 -35.72 44.95 -22.24
C LEU A 709 -34.71 46.10 -22.21
N ILE A 710 -33.42 45.75 -22.14
CA ILE A 710 -32.28 46.68 -22.12
C ILE A 710 -31.58 46.64 -23.48
N ARG A 711 -31.36 47.80 -24.09
CA ARG A 711 -30.76 47.92 -25.44
C ARG A 711 -29.68 48.99 -25.49
N VAL A 712 -28.70 48.84 -26.37
CA VAL A 712 -27.76 49.90 -26.78
C VAL A 712 -27.89 50.14 -28.29
N GLY A 713 -28.39 51.32 -28.66
CA GLY A 713 -28.82 51.56 -30.04
C GLY A 713 -29.92 50.57 -30.47
N ASP A 714 -29.64 49.78 -31.52
CA ASP A 714 -30.56 48.74 -32.02
C ASP A 714 -30.28 47.33 -31.43
N LYS A 715 -29.16 47.14 -30.72
CA LYS A 715 -28.78 45.85 -30.13
C LYS A 715 -29.49 45.64 -28.79
N SER A 716 -30.11 44.48 -28.60
CA SER A 716 -30.63 44.05 -27.29
C SER A 716 -29.49 43.43 -26.51
N LEU A 717 -29.37 43.78 -25.23
CA LEU A 717 -28.33 43.28 -24.33
C LEU A 717 -28.89 42.30 -23.32
N ALA A 718 -30.00 42.65 -22.65
CA ALA A 718 -30.60 41.76 -21.67
C ALA A 718 -32.12 41.93 -21.56
N ARG A 719 -32.79 40.87 -21.13
CA ARG A 719 -34.19 40.82 -20.73
C ARG A 719 -34.26 40.43 -19.26
N LEU A 720 -34.75 41.35 -18.43
CA LEU A 720 -35.04 41.08 -17.02
C LEU A 720 -36.45 40.49 -16.90
N ALA A 721 -36.54 39.18 -16.70
CA ALA A 721 -37.81 38.46 -16.66
C ALA A 721 -38.64 38.85 -15.42
N GLY A 722 -39.87 39.32 -15.64
CA GLY A 722 -40.79 39.65 -14.54
C GLY A 722 -40.51 40.97 -13.81
N VAL A 723 -39.53 41.75 -14.26
CA VAL A 723 -39.18 43.06 -13.69
C VAL A 723 -39.79 44.20 -14.51
N SER A 724 -40.49 45.12 -13.86
CA SER A 724 -41.08 46.31 -14.48
C SER A 724 -40.03 47.40 -14.72
N VAL A 725 -40.08 48.05 -15.89
CA VAL A 725 -39.09 49.07 -16.31
C VAL A 725 -39.06 50.27 -15.38
N ASP A 726 -40.19 50.62 -14.77
CA ASP A 726 -40.32 51.75 -13.84
C ASP A 726 -39.54 51.53 -12.52
N LEU A 727 -39.13 50.28 -12.23
CA LEU A 727 -38.35 49.93 -11.05
C LEU A 727 -36.84 50.00 -11.29
N ILE A 728 -36.41 50.02 -12.56
CA ILE A 728 -35.00 50.09 -12.93
C ILE A 728 -34.55 51.54 -12.99
N THR A 729 -33.56 51.90 -12.17
CA THR A 729 -33.04 53.28 -12.05
C THR A 729 -31.53 53.30 -12.27
N PRO A 730 -30.88 54.47 -12.36
CA PRO A 730 -29.42 54.53 -12.44
C PRO A 730 -28.70 53.82 -11.28
N ASN A 731 -29.34 53.65 -10.12
CA ASN A 731 -28.77 52.93 -8.98
C ASN A 731 -28.81 51.40 -9.14
N SER A 732 -29.54 50.88 -10.12
CA SER A 732 -29.53 49.46 -10.49
C SER A 732 -28.29 49.10 -11.32
N PHE A 733 -27.40 50.06 -11.58
CA PHE A 733 -26.23 49.90 -12.44
C PHE A 733 -24.95 50.32 -11.74
N GLU A 734 -23.88 49.59 -12.02
CA GLU A 734 -22.50 49.96 -11.69
C GLU A 734 -21.63 49.94 -12.95
N LEU A 735 -20.49 50.63 -12.90
CA LEU A 735 -19.48 50.57 -13.96
C LEU A 735 -18.39 49.61 -13.51
N LEU A 736 -18.01 48.66 -14.37
CA LEU A 736 -16.79 47.88 -14.16
C LEU A 736 -15.60 48.82 -14.34
N SER A 737 -14.84 49.05 -13.26
CA SER A 737 -13.76 50.05 -13.20
C SER A 737 -12.42 49.53 -13.72
#